data_AF-A0AAE1LAZ9-F1
#
_entry.id   AF-A0AAE1LAZ9-F1
#
_cell.length_a   1.000
_cell.length_b   1.000
_cell.length_c   1.000
_cell.angle_alpha   90.00
_cell.angle_beta   90.00
_cell.angle_gamma   90.00
#
_symmetry.space_group_name_H-M   'P 1'
#
loop_
_entity.id
_entity.type
_entity.pdbx_description
1 polymer ?
#
loop_
_entity_poly.entity_id
_entity_poly.type
_entity_poly.pdbx_seq_one_letter_code
_entity_poly.pdbx_strand_id
1 'polypeptide(L)'
;MGTNGEPPPEDVFNILLATDIHLGYEEKDPIRGRDSFVTFEEILKIAVEREVDFILLGGDLFHISKASADSMHRCMLLLRKYCMGDRPISFEFLSDQDKNFLNTTQTVVNYEDPNINVSVPVFSIHGNHDDPVGQSHISSLDLLSCAGLVNYFGKNLDLQNIVVSPILLQKGDTRLALYGLSHVKDKRLVRLFEEEKVTFEQPTEHGGEWFNICVLHQNRAARGVKEYIPEDQLPEFMDLIVWGHEHDCRVVPEEAPHGQYHITQPGSSVATSLSEGEAIPKCVGLLKVYKKKFLIESIPLKTVRPFVFREICASEFNFTDDDMRDASEQLEEKAEETVNIMIQDAGKMLTDHEDQPTLPLIRLRFYYTDEAQMFNSVRFGQKFEDKIANPQELILMKRRVLERKEKRDVLDTEEMDRMFQEREDLTVEDYVLKYFKVKAEEGDESHCMSVLTALGLNEAVKASSDHQKTEAIEEIVKYQTERMKNYLLSLDINERNIDDEIKNFIIQKSGSERQDIHRELEKVSSSKAKTTASRNVASKSNHRDSNGNDEADQTIEDPDDEFEEEVAARGRGRGRGARTTRAARAPRASRGSRASSSSNRSRTAPQRTLPESFASQKTSSRSTANRSKVQFLDDDED
;
A
#
# COMPACT_ATOMS: atom_id res chain seq x y z
N MET A 1 -35.09 28.22 31.71
CA MET A 1 -35.63 26.86 31.44
C MET A 1 -36.10 26.84 30.00
N GLY A 2 -35.31 26.20 29.14
CA GLY A 2 -35.55 26.04 27.71
C GLY A 2 -34.62 24.95 27.18
N THR A 3 -35.14 23.73 27.20
CA THR A 3 -34.85 22.58 26.31
C THR A 3 -33.41 22.06 26.14
N ASN A 4 -33.14 20.93 26.81
CA ASN A 4 -32.25 19.82 26.44
C ASN A 4 -30.93 20.11 25.69
N GLY A 5 -29.83 20.16 26.44
CA GLY A 5 -28.64 19.28 26.34
C GLY A 5 -27.87 19.09 25.01
N GLU A 6 -28.33 19.58 23.88
CA GLU A 6 -27.63 19.46 22.59
C GLU A 6 -26.73 20.69 22.35
N PRO A 7 -25.52 20.47 21.79
CA PRO A 7 -24.60 21.56 21.50
C PRO A 7 -25.17 22.50 20.42
N PRO A 8 -24.91 23.81 20.50
CA PRO A 8 -25.33 24.77 19.46
C PRO A 8 -24.77 24.36 18.10
N PRO A 9 -25.59 24.24 17.03
CA PRO A 9 -25.11 23.81 15.71
C PRO A 9 -23.98 24.67 15.13
N GLU A 10 -23.97 25.96 15.46
CA GLU A 10 -22.94 26.93 15.08
C GLU A 10 -21.56 26.64 15.69
N ASP A 11 -21.49 25.86 16.78
CA ASP A 11 -20.25 25.45 17.44
C ASP A 11 -19.83 24.01 17.07
N VAL A 12 -20.60 23.30 16.25
CA VAL A 12 -20.34 21.88 15.94
C VAL A 12 -19.71 21.77 14.55
N PHE A 13 -18.50 21.25 14.46
CA PHE A 13 -17.94 20.83 13.16
C PHE A 13 -18.63 19.56 12.69
N ASN A 14 -19.13 19.56 11.46
CA ASN A 14 -19.59 18.37 10.73
C ASN A 14 -18.56 18.05 9.64
N ILE A 15 -17.88 16.93 9.75
CA ILE A 15 -16.77 16.55 8.87
C ILE A 15 -17.10 15.20 8.23
N LEU A 16 -17.09 15.14 6.90
CA LEU A 16 -17.24 13.86 6.21
C LEU A 16 -15.87 13.17 6.08
N LEU A 17 -15.72 12.00 6.67
CA LEU A 17 -14.53 11.16 6.61
C LEU A 17 -14.68 10.12 5.50
N ALA A 18 -13.72 10.07 4.58
CA ALA A 18 -13.57 9.02 3.59
C ALA A 18 -12.08 8.76 3.32
N THR A 19 -11.74 7.60 2.77
CA THR A 19 -10.36 7.25 2.40
C THR A 19 -10.38 6.24 1.27
N ASP A 20 -9.25 6.05 0.60
CA ASP A 20 -9.03 4.94 -0.33
C ASP A 20 -10.15 4.85 -1.36
N ILE A 21 -10.37 5.98 -2.02
CA ILE A 21 -11.41 6.12 -3.04
C ILE A 21 -10.99 5.41 -4.32
N HIS A 22 -9.68 5.39 -4.61
CA HIS A 22 -9.08 4.68 -5.74
C HIS A 22 -9.74 5.05 -7.08
N LEU A 23 -9.90 6.35 -7.36
CA LEU A 23 -10.40 6.83 -8.64
C LEU A 23 -9.55 6.27 -9.79
N GLY A 24 -10.22 5.65 -10.76
CA GLY A 24 -9.58 5.02 -11.91
C GLY A 24 -9.22 3.54 -11.69
N TYR A 25 -9.58 2.95 -10.56
CA TYR A 25 -9.47 1.50 -10.39
C TYR A 25 -10.34 0.78 -11.43
N GLU A 26 -9.72 -0.18 -12.14
CA GLU A 26 -10.34 -0.93 -13.23
C GLU A 26 -10.95 -0.07 -14.35
N GLU A 27 -10.41 1.14 -14.59
CA GLU A 27 -10.96 2.12 -15.54
C GLU A 27 -11.17 1.57 -16.97
N LYS A 28 -10.38 0.56 -17.37
CA LYS A 28 -10.48 -0.08 -18.70
C LYS A 28 -11.49 -1.23 -18.75
N ASP A 29 -11.96 -1.71 -17.60
CA ASP A 29 -12.93 -2.79 -17.52
C ASP A 29 -14.33 -2.29 -17.91
N PRO A 30 -15.04 -2.97 -18.84
CA PRO A 30 -16.34 -2.52 -19.34
C PRO A 30 -17.46 -2.61 -18.30
N ILE A 31 -17.30 -3.43 -17.25
CA ILE A 31 -18.31 -3.67 -16.21
C ILE A 31 -18.01 -2.80 -14.98
N ARG A 32 -16.75 -2.73 -14.56
CA ARG A 32 -16.29 -2.16 -13.28
C ARG A 32 -15.68 -0.77 -13.40
N GLY A 33 -15.27 -0.34 -14.59
CA GLY A 33 -14.48 0.89 -14.76
C GLY A 33 -15.16 2.20 -14.39
N ARG A 34 -16.45 2.19 -14.06
CA ARG A 34 -17.17 3.37 -13.54
C ARG A 34 -17.38 3.35 -12.03
N ASP A 35 -17.14 2.23 -11.35
CA ASP A 35 -17.54 2.01 -9.95
C ASP A 35 -16.95 3.08 -9.02
N SER A 36 -15.63 3.33 -9.10
CA SER A 36 -14.95 4.31 -8.24
C SER A 36 -15.52 5.72 -8.39
N PHE A 37 -15.89 6.13 -9.61
CA PHE A 37 -16.42 7.47 -9.87
C PHE A 37 -17.86 7.63 -9.39
N VAL A 38 -18.68 6.60 -9.55
CA VAL A 38 -20.07 6.60 -9.08
C VAL A 38 -20.10 6.68 -7.56
N THR A 39 -19.28 5.87 -6.88
CA THR A 39 -19.18 5.92 -5.41
C THR A 39 -18.60 7.23 -4.92
N PHE A 40 -17.59 7.79 -5.58
CA PHE A 40 -17.10 9.12 -5.21
C PHE A 40 -18.17 10.20 -5.38
N GLU A 41 -18.99 10.14 -6.44
CA GLU A 41 -20.14 11.04 -6.60
C GLU A 41 -21.17 10.86 -5.47
N GLU A 42 -21.43 9.63 -5.01
CA GLU A 42 -22.27 9.38 -3.83
C GLU A 42 -21.69 10.05 -2.57
N ILE A 43 -20.39 9.88 -2.30
CA ILE A 43 -19.71 10.49 -1.14
C ILE A 43 -19.88 12.02 -1.17
N LEU A 44 -19.69 12.65 -2.33
CA LEU A 44 -19.86 14.10 -2.48
C LEU A 44 -21.32 14.54 -2.34
N LYS A 45 -22.28 13.76 -2.85
CA LYS A 45 -23.72 14.01 -2.61
C LYS A 45 -24.05 13.96 -1.13
N ILE A 46 -23.55 12.96 -0.40
CA ILE A 46 -23.73 12.84 1.06
C ILE A 46 -23.16 14.08 1.76
N ALA A 47 -21.99 14.58 1.36
CA ALA A 47 -21.40 15.79 1.93
C ALA A 47 -22.32 17.01 1.80
N VAL A 48 -22.91 17.20 0.62
CA VAL A 48 -23.85 18.30 0.34
C VAL A 48 -25.17 18.11 1.09
N GLU A 49 -25.76 16.91 1.04
CA GLU A 49 -27.03 16.58 1.70
C GLU A 49 -26.96 16.70 3.23
N ARG A 50 -25.81 16.38 3.82
CA ARG A 50 -25.55 16.50 5.25
C ARG A 50 -24.98 17.86 5.66
N GLU A 51 -24.88 18.80 4.72
CA GLU A 51 -24.38 20.17 4.92
C GLU A 51 -23.06 20.23 5.70
N VAL A 52 -22.13 19.32 5.40
CA VAL A 52 -20.86 19.21 6.14
C VAL A 52 -20.04 20.49 6.02
N ASP A 53 -19.26 20.83 7.04
CA ASP A 53 -18.35 21.97 7.00
C ASP A 53 -17.22 21.73 6.00
N PHE A 54 -16.62 20.53 6.01
CA PHE A 54 -15.62 20.11 5.04
C PHE A 54 -15.54 18.58 4.92
N ILE A 55 -14.88 18.10 3.87
CA ILE A 55 -14.55 16.69 3.64
C ILE A 55 -13.08 16.46 4.03
N LEU A 56 -12.81 15.36 4.73
CA LEU A 56 -11.47 14.95 5.12
C LEU A 56 -11.15 13.58 4.52
N LEU A 57 -10.13 13.54 3.67
CA LEU A 57 -9.70 12.37 2.93
C LEU A 57 -8.40 11.78 3.49
N GLY A 58 -8.41 10.47 3.71
CA GLY A 58 -7.32 9.71 4.33
C GLY A 58 -6.19 9.26 3.38
N GLY A 59 -6.17 9.71 2.13
CA GLY A 59 -5.20 9.28 1.11
C GLY A 59 -5.82 8.36 0.05
N ASP A 60 -5.03 7.99 -0.95
CA ASP A 60 -5.41 7.15 -2.09
C ASP A 60 -6.72 7.60 -2.75
N LEU A 61 -6.80 8.90 -3.05
CA LEU A 61 -7.90 9.44 -3.86
C LEU A 61 -7.84 8.86 -5.27
N PHE A 62 -6.64 8.70 -5.83
CA PHE A 62 -6.41 8.06 -7.13
C PHE A 62 -5.75 6.69 -6.98
N HIS A 63 -6.15 5.74 -7.82
CA HIS A 63 -5.58 4.39 -7.82
C HIS A 63 -4.16 4.33 -8.40
N ILE A 64 -3.76 5.32 -9.20
CA ILE A 64 -2.44 5.37 -9.84
C ILE A 64 -1.87 6.77 -9.66
N SER A 65 -0.59 6.87 -9.31
CA SER A 65 0.10 8.13 -9.01
C SER A 65 0.03 9.12 -10.16
N LYS A 66 0.15 8.61 -11.38
CA LYS A 66 -0.14 9.32 -12.62
C LYS A 66 -1.56 8.99 -13.07
N ALA A 67 -2.54 9.67 -12.48
CA ALA A 67 -3.94 9.54 -12.86
C ALA A 67 -4.12 9.76 -14.37
N SER A 68 -5.00 8.96 -14.99
CA SER A 68 -5.33 9.14 -16.41
C SER A 68 -6.02 10.50 -16.63
N ALA A 69 -5.97 11.01 -17.86
CA ALA A 69 -6.65 12.25 -18.20
C ALA A 69 -8.17 12.16 -17.96
N ASP A 70 -8.79 10.98 -18.17
CA ASP A 70 -10.21 10.77 -17.91
C ASP A 70 -10.51 10.75 -16.41
N SER A 71 -9.72 10.01 -15.62
CA SER A 71 -9.83 9.96 -14.16
C SER A 71 -9.71 11.34 -13.52
N MET A 72 -8.67 12.11 -13.89
CA MET A 72 -8.45 13.47 -13.40
C MET A 72 -9.61 14.41 -13.81
N HIS A 73 -10.02 14.37 -15.08
CA HIS A 73 -11.12 15.18 -15.58
C HIS A 73 -12.44 14.90 -14.85
N ARG A 74 -12.79 13.62 -14.63
CA ARG A 74 -13.99 13.23 -13.87
C ARG A 74 -13.93 13.67 -12.43
N CYS A 75 -12.79 13.49 -11.76
CA CYS A 75 -12.57 13.98 -10.40
C CYS A 75 -12.82 15.48 -10.30
N MET A 76 -12.20 16.27 -11.19
CA MET A 76 -12.36 17.72 -11.22
C MET A 76 -13.81 18.15 -11.50
N LEU A 77 -14.51 17.46 -12.40
CA LEU A 77 -15.93 17.73 -12.66
C LEU A 77 -16.81 17.49 -11.45
N LEU A 78 -16.58 16.38 -10.73
CA LEU A 78 -17.34 16.02 -9.53
C LEU A 78 -17.09 17.02 -8.40
N LEU A 79 -15.82 17.31 -8.09
CA LEU A 79 -15.46 18.32 -7.09
C LEU A 79 -16.04 19.69 -7.45
N ARG A 80 -15.93 20.13 -8.71
CA ARG A 80 -16.53 21.39 -9.14
C ARG A 80 -18.05 21.42 -8.99
N LYS A 81 -18.73 20.30 -9.21
CA LYS A 81 -20.19 20.19 -9.13
C LYS A 81 -20.70 20.24 -7.69
N TYR A 82 -20.00 19.63 -6.75
CA TYR A 82 -20.49 19.43 -5.37
C TYR A 82 -19.80 20.30 -4.32
N CYS A 83 -18.57 20.77 -4.57
CA CYS A 83 -17.77 21.51 -3.59
C CYS A 83 -17.68 23.02 -3.86
N MET A 84 -18.17 23.49 -5.01
CA MET A 84 -18.22 24.92 -5.35
C MET A 84 -19.65 25.45 -5.25
N GLY A 85 -19.81 26.69 -4.79
CA GLY A 85 -21.13 27.32 -4.67
C GLY A 85 -21.15 28.50 -3.70
N ASP A 86 -22.33 29.06 -3.48
CA ASP A 86 -22.51 30.33 -2.74
C ASP A 86 -22.66 30.16 -1.22
N ARG A 87 -22.62 28.93 -0.71
CA ARG A 87 -22.72 28.67 0.74
C ARG A 87 -21.44 29.19 1.41
N PRO A 88 -21.54 30.11 2.39
CA PRO A 88 -20.36 30.60 3.10
C PRO A 88 -19.76 29.52 3.99
N ILE A 89 -18.44 29.59 4.18
CA ILE A 89 -17.72 28.74 5.14
C ILE A 89 -17.96 29.27 6.57
N SER A 90 -18.34 28.37 7.47
CA SER A 90 -18.73 28.68 8.86
C SER A 90 -17.59 28.58 9.88
N PHE A 91 -16.36 28.39 9.43
CA PHE A 91 -15.17 28.24 10.28
C PHE A 91 -14.01 29.09 9.76
N GLU A 92 -13.07 29.39 10.65
CA GLU A 92 -11.91 30.24 10.39
C GLU A 92 -10.62 29.41 10.38
N PHE A 93 -9.65 29.82 9.56
CA PHE A 93 -8.28 29.28 9.56
C PHE A 93 -7.38 30.16 10.43
N LEU A 94 -6.74 29.56 11.44
CA LEU A 94 -6.00 30.31 12.48
C LEU A 94 -4.48 30.11 12.41
N SER A 95 -4.00 29.04 11.80
CA SER A 95 -2.56 28.75 11.70
C SER A 95 -1.89 29.48 10.53
N ASP A 96 -0.56 29.41 10.49
CA ASP A 96 0.23 29.94 9.38
C ASP A 96 0.13 29.03 8.15
N GLN A 97 -0.60 29.48 7.14
CA GLN A 97 -0.84 28.74 5.91
C GLN A 97 0.46 28.45 5.15
N ASP A 98 1.45 29.36 5.17
CA ASP A 98 2.73 29.14 4.49
C ASP A 98 3.49 27.96 5.14
N LYS A 99 3.34 27.77 6.45
CA LYS A 99 3.90 26.62 7.16
C LYS A 99 3.12 25.33 6.87
N ASN A 100 1.79 25.40 6.89
CA ASN A 100 0.92 24.23 6.68
C ASN A 100 0.99 23.68 5.25
N PHE A 101 1.23 24.54 4.27
CA PHE A 101 1.24 24.21 2.84
C PHE A 101 2.63 24.34 2.19
N LEU A 102 3.70 24.45 2.99
CA LEU A 102 5.09 24.73 2.57
C LEU A 102 5.57 23.91 1.36
N ASN A 103 5.20 22.63 1.31
CA ASN A 103 5.67 21.69 0.30
C ASN A 103 4.70 21.51 -0.89
N THR A 104 3.61 22.26 -0.90
CA THR A 104 2.58 22.19 -1.94
C THR A 104 2.66 23.40 -2.87
N THR A 105 2.06 23.28 -4.05
CA THR A 105 2.09 24.36 -5.04
C THR A 105 1.28 25.59 -4.64
N GLN A 106 0.31 25.43 -3.73
CA GLN A 106 -0.61 26.49 -3.33
C GLN A 106 -0.57 26.69 -1.82
N THR A 107 -0.19 27.90 -1.39
CA THR A 107 0.09 28.18 0.02
C THR A 107 -1.11 28.69 0.79
N VAL A 108 -2.23 28.96 0.10
CA VAL A 108 -3.46 29.48 0.70
C VAL A 108 -4.58 28.45 0.57
N VAL A 109 -5.41 28.32 1.60
CA VAL A 109 -6.60 27.47 1.57
C VAL A 109 -7.56 27.93 0.48
N ASN A 110 -8.13 26.98 -0.23
CA ASN A 110 -8.88 27.24 -1.45
C ASN A 110 -10.14 28.10 -1.25
N TYR A 111 -10.74 28.09 -0.06
CA TYR A 111 -11.94 28.89 0.23
C TYR A 111 -11.63 30.34 0.65
N GLU A 112 -10.36 30.69 0.83
CA GLU A 112 -9.92 32.08 1.00
C GLU A 112 -9.41 32.70 -0.32
N ASP A 113 -9.33 31.92 -1.41
CA ASP A 113 -9.00 32.45 -2.73
C ASP A 113 -10.12 33.39 -3.23
N PRO A 114 -9.84 34.68 -3.47
CA PRO A 114 -10.87 35.64 -3.88
C PRO A 114 -11.46 35.38 -5.28
N ASN A 115 -10.86 34.47 -6.06
CA ASN A 115 -11.27 34.16 -7.44
C ASN A 115 -12.13 32.90 -7.55
N ILE A 116 -12.27 32.12 -6.47
CA ILE A 116 -12.91 30.80 -6.47
C ILE A 116 -13.92 30.76 -5.34
N ASN A 117 -15.18 30.39 -5.64
CA ASN A 117 -16.23 30.28 -4.63
C ASN A 117 -16.38 28.81 -4.17
N VAL A 118 -15.76 28.47 -3.05
CA VAL A 118 -15.78 27.12 -2.46
C VAL A 118 -16.89 27.07 -1.40
N SER A 119 -17.80 26.10 -1.55
CA SER A 119 -18.89 25.87 -0.60
C SER A 119 -18.61 24.73 0.36
N VAL A 120 -17.82 23.72 -0.04
CA VAL A 120 -17.42 22.58 0.80
C VAL A 120 -15.93 22.30 0.56
N PRO A 121 -15.03 22.78 1.44
CA PRO A 121 -13.60 22.51 1.32
C PRO A 121 -13.30 21.01 1.44
N VAL A 122 -12.28 20.54 0.73
CA VAL A 122 -11.78 19.16 0.80
C VAL A 122 -10.34 19.21 1.28
N PHE A 123 -10.04 18.56 2.41
CA PHE A 123 -8.68 18.39 2.92
C PHE A 123 -8.24 16.95 2.67
N SER A 124 -7.06 16.75 2.10
CA SER A 124 -6.53 15.40 1.83
C SER A 124 -5.05 15.32 2.14
N ILE A 125 -4.63 14.21 2.74
CA ILE A 125 -3.26 13.72 2.64
C ILE A 125 -3.12 12.87 1.37
N HIS A 126 -1.89 12.52 0.98
CA HIS A 126 -1.67 11.48 -0.04
C HIS A 126 -1.42 10.12 0.62
N GLY A 127 -1.83 9.06 -0.05
CA GLY A 127 -1.53 7.68 0.29
C GLY A 127 -0.35 7.14 -0.52
N ASN A 128 -0.27 5.82 -0.64
CA ASN A 128 0.80 5.12 -1.34
C ASN A 128 0.55 4.98 -2.85
N HIS A 129 -0.68 5.11 -3.32
CA HIS A 129 -1.01 5.07 -4.74
C HIS A 129 -0.95 6.45 -5.40
N ASP A 130 -1.27 7.51 -4.68
CA ASP A 130 -1.22 8.90 -5.18
C ASP A 130 -0.03 9.69 -4.61
N ASP A 131 1.06 8.99 -4.33
CA ASP A 131 2.30 9.56 -3.83
C ASP A 131 2.98 10.53 -4.82
N PRO A 132 3.76 11.50 -4.34
CA PRO A 132 4.49 12.41 -5.20
C PRO A 132 5.53 11.69 -6.08
N VAL A 133 5.43 11.85 -7.40
CA VAL A 133 6.32 11.19 -8.37
C VAL A 133 7.15 12.17 -9.20
N GLY A 134 8.24 11.65 -9.76
CA GLY A 134 9.14 12.38 -10.67
C GLY A 134 10.06 13.38 -9.97
N GLN A 135 10.91 14.05 -10.76
CA GLN A 135 11.95 14.96 -10.26
C GLN A 135 11.40 16.17 -9.49
N SER A 136 10.15 16.56 -9.76
CA SER A 136 9.50 17.69 -9.10
C SER A 136 8.67 17.29 -7.88
N HIS A 137 8.62 15.99 -7.53
CA HIS A 137 7.82 15.45 -6.42
C HIS A 137 6.38 16.01 -6.42
N ILE A 138 5.69 15.82 -7.56
CA ILE A 138 4.31 16.27 -7.78
C ILE A 138 3.39 15.06 -7.65
N SER A 139 2.38 15.18 -6.80
CA SER A 139 1.28 14.22 -6.68
C SER A 139 0.10 14.63 -7.58
N SER A 140 -0.80 13.69 -7.88
CA SER A 140 -2.10 14.02 -8.46
C SER A 140 -2.90 15.01 -7.58
N LEU A 141 -2.68 15.03 -6.26
CA LEU A 141 -3.28 16.01 -5.35
C LEU A 141 -2.74 17.44 -5.54
N ASP A 142 -1.48 17.61 -5.94
CA ASP A 142 -0.93 18.93 -6.27
C ASP A 142 -1.66 19.54 -7.47
N LEU A 143 -2.11 18.73 -8.44
CA LEU A 143 -2.90 19.20 -9.59
C LEU A 143 -4.29 19.68 -9.16
N LEU A 144 -4.95 18.97 -8.26
CA LEU A 144 -6.25 19.36 -7.70
C LEU A 144 -6.14 20.61 -6.84
N SER A 145 -5.06 20.73 -6.06
CA SER A 145 -4.76 21.91 -5.25
C SER A 145 -4.47 23.14 -6.11
N CYS A 146 -3.67 22.99 -7.17
CA CYS A 146 -3.41 24.04 -8.15
C CYS A 146 -4.71 24.54 -8.83
N ALA A 147 -5.69 23.65 -9.02
CA ALA A 147 -7.00 23.99 -9.55
C ALA A 147 -7.97 24.61 -8.53
N GLY A 148 -7.58 24.74 -7.26
CA GLY A 148 -8.41 25.27 -6.18
C GLY A 148 -9.49 24.30 -5.67
N LEU A 149 -9.36 23.00 -5.94
CA LEU A 149 -10.39 22.00 -5.63
C LEU A 149 -10.11 21.23 -4.33
N VAL A 150 -8.85 21.10 -3.92
CA VAL A 150 -8.43 20.34 -2.72
C VAL A 150 -7.34 21.10 -1.96
N ASN A 151 -7.45 21.14 -0.64
CA ASN A 151 -6.38 21.56 0.27
C ASN A 151 -5.51 20.35 0.58
N TYR A 152 -4.40 20.22 -0.14
CA TYR A 152 -3.44 19.14 0.07
C TYR A 152 -2.54 19.48 1.26
N PHE A 153 -2.50 18.65 2.29
CA PHE A 153 -1.73 18.91 3.51
C PHE A 153 -0.95 17.67 3.95
N GLY A 154 -0.06 17.83 4.94
CA GLY A 154 0.73 16.72 5.50
C GLY A 154 1.78 16.13 4.54
N LYS A 155 2.19 16.88 3.50
CA LYS A 155 3.24 16.47 2.55
C LYS A 155 4.62 16.72 3.16
N ASN A 156 5.39 15.65 3.35
CA ASN A 156 6.74 15.70 3.91
C ASN A 156 7.79 15.49 2.82
N LEU A 157 8.65 16.50 2.59
CA LEU A 157 9.80 16.37 1.68
C LEU A 157 11.08 15.96 2.41
N ASP A 158 11.25 16.36 3.68
CA ASP A 158 12.31 15.83 4.52
C ASP A 158 11.90 14.45 5.04
N LEU A 159 12.51 13.42 4.47
CA LEU A 159 12.26 12.04 4.85
C LEU A 159 13.22 11.58 5.98
N GLN A 160 14.13 12.42 6.45
CA GLN A 160 15.05 12.12 7.56
C GLN A 160 14.51 12.63 8.88
N ASN A 161 13.85 13.79 8.91
CA ASN A 161 13.17 14.32 10.08
C ASN A 161 11.76 14.77 9.69
N ILE A 162 10.75 14.17 10.31
CA ILE A 162 9.35 14.47 10.02
C ILE A 162 8.82 15.39 11.11
N VAL A 163 8.42 16.60 10.71
CA VAL A 163 7.74 17.56 11.59
C VAL A 163 6.29 17.69 11.15
N VAL A 164 5.38 17.27 12.02
CA VAL A 164 3.94 17.32 11.78
C VAL A 164 3.36 18.55 12.47
N SER A 165 3.08 19.58 11.68
CA SER A 165 2.44 20.82 12.14
C SER A 165 0.92 20.76 11.93
N PRO A 166 0.09 21.15 12.92
CA PRO A 166 -1.36 21.14 12.77
C PRO A 166 -1.86 22.31 11.93
N ILE A 167 -2.94 22.06 11.18
CA ILE A 167 -3.85 23.08 10.69
C ILE A 167 -4.82 23.43 11.82
N LEU A 168 -4.94 24.70 12.16
CA LEU A 168 -5.78 25.18 13.26
C LEU A 168 -7.05 25.80 12.71
N LEU A 169 -8.20 25.20 13.03
CA LEU A 169 -9.52 25.64 12.60
C LEU A 169 -10.38 25.99 13.81
N GLN A 170 -11.24 27.00 13.68
CA GLN A 170 -12.21 27.37 14.72
C GLN A 170 -13.60 27.58 14.13
N LYS A 171 -14.61 26.97 14.76
CA LYS A 171 -16.02 27.15 14.44
C LYS A 171 -16.77 27.49 15.72
N GLY A 172 -17.21 28.75 15.82
CA GLY A 172 -17.78 29.29 17.05
C GLY A 172 -16.82 29.10 18.23
N ASP A 173 -17.28 28.40 19.26
CA ASP A 173 -16.49 28.07 20.46
C ASP A 173 -15.62 26.81 20.33
N THR A 174 -15.74 26.03 19.25
CA THR A 174 -14.97 24.79 19.05
C THR A 174 -13.70 25.03 18.27
N ARG A 175 -12.58 24.49 18.78
CA ARG A 175 -11.25 24.56 18.19
C ARG A 175 -10.78 23.17 17.76
N LEU A 176 -10.29 23.06 16.54
CA LEU A 176 -9.86 21.81 15.91
C LEU A 176 -8.40 21.93 15.44
N ALA A 177 -7.54 21.03 15.91
CA ALA A 177 -6.16 20.90 15.44
C ALA A 177 -6.06 19.66 14.55
N LEU A 178 -5.94 19.89 13.24
CA LEU A 178 -5.89 18.87 12.21
C LEU A 178 -4.45 18.56 11.82
N TYR A 179 -3.98 17.38 12.20
CA TYR A 179 -2.67 16.82 11.86
C TYR A 179 -2.79 15.88 10.66
N GLY A 180 -1.79 15.91 9.79
CA GLY A 180 -1.72 15.04 8.61
C GLY A 180 -0.36 14.42 8.46
N LEU A 181 -0.31 13.09 8.38
CA LEU A 181 0.88 12.32 8.06
C LEU A 181 0.61 11.53 6.78
N SER A 182 1.00 12.11 5.64
CA SER A 182 0.90 11.39 4.38
C SER A 182 1.76 10.12 4.36
N HIS A 183 1.46 9.22 3.43
CA HIS A 183 2.16 7.95 3.35
C HIS A 183 3.69 8.12 3.24
N VAL A 184 4.37 7.35 4.07
CA VAL A 184 5.81 7.13 4.12
C VAL A 184 5.99 5.62 4.27
N LYS A 185 6.90 4.99 3.53
CA LYS A 185 7.14 3.54 3.63
C LYS A 185 7.22 3.07 5.10
N ASP A 186 6.41 2.08 5.50
CA ASP A 186 6.23 1.70 6.91
C ASP A 186 7.57 1.44 7.63
N LYS A 187 8.45 0.61 7.05
CA LYS A 187 9.79 0.30 7.60
C LYS A 187 10.61 1.54 7.92
N ARG A 188 10.48 2.58 7.09
CA ARG A 188 11.18 3.84 7.30
C ARG A 188 10.53 4.61 8.43
N LEU A 189 9.21 4.73 8.43
CA LEU A 189 8.48 5.49 9.43
C LEU A 189 8.65 4.87 10.84
N VAL A 190 8.57 3.55 10.99
CA VAL A 190 8.87 2.85 12.26
C VAL A 190 10.26 3.22 12.76
N ARG A 191 11.27 3.15 11.88
CA ARG A 191 12.65 3.53 12.23
C ARG A 191 12.74 5.00 12.67
N LEU A 192 12.00 5.91 12.05
CA LEU A 192 12.00 7.32 12.43
C LEU A 192 11.33 7.54 13.79
N PHE A 193 10.28 6.80 14.12
CA PHE A 193 9.69 6.80 15.46
C PHE A 193 10.68 6.28 16.50
N GLU A 194 11.35 5.15 16.23
CA GLU A 194 12.39 4.58 17.11
C GLU A 194 13.59 5.51 17.32
N GLU A 195 13.96 6.29 16.30
CA GLU A 195 15.07 7.26 16.37
C GLU A 195 14.62 8.65 16.90
N GLU A 196 13.37 8.81 17.37
CA GLU A 196 12.78 10.09 17.83
C GLU A 196 12.82 11.22 16.78
N LYS A 197 12.78 10.86 15.50
CA LYS A 197 12.83 11.80 14.35
C LYS A 197 11.46 12.19 13.80
N VAL A 198 10.39 11.79 14.48
CA VAL A 198 9.01 12.22 14.18
C VAL A 198 8.56 13.13 15.31
N THR A 199 8.33 14.41 15.02
CA THR A 199 7.90 15.41 16.00
C THR A 199 6.54 15.96 15.64
N PHE A 200 5.60 15.93 16.59
CA PHE A 200 4.29 16.56 16.47
C PHE A 200 4.29 17.89 17.22
N GLU A 201 4.05 18.99 16.50
CA GLU A 201 3.99 20.30 17.11
C GLU A 201 2.62 20.55 17.76
N GLN A 202 2.61 21.01 19.02
CA GLN A 202 1.37 21.38 19.70
C GLN A 202 1.14 22.89 19.62
N PRO A 203 -0.12 23.35 19.49
CA PRO A 203 -0.44 24.78 19.54
C PRO A 203 -0.03 25.37 20.89
N THR A 204 0.68 26.50 20.87
CA THR A 204 1.11 27.19 22.09
C THR A 204 -0.03 27.96 22.76
N GLU A 205 -0.98 28.45 21.97
CA GLU A 205 -2.14 29.21 22.43
C GLU A 205 -3.34 28.28 22.65
N HIS A 206 -4.18 28.60 23.64
CA HIS A 206 -5.37 27.79 23.98
C HIS A 206 -5.04 26.31 24.27
N GLY A 207 -3.89 26.06 24.89
CA GLY A 207 -3.42 24.72 25.24
C GLY A 207 -4.47 23.93 26.03
N GLY A 208 -4.87 22.78 25.49
CA GLY A 208 -5.87 21.91 26.09
C GLY A 208 -7.32 22.15 25.67
N GLU A 209 -7.63 23.20 24.89
CA GLU A 209 -8.98 23.44 24.33
C GLU A 209 -9.17 22.82 22.95
N TRP A 210 -8.08 22.55 22.23
CA TRP A 210 -8.08 21.94 20.90
C TRP A 210 -8.54 20.49 20.95
N PHE A 211 -9.44 20.11 20.04
CA PHE A 211 -9.65 18.72 19.65
C PHE A 211 -8.57 18.33 18.65
N ASN A 212 -7.75 17.36 18.99
CA ASN A 212 -6.60 16.93 18.19
C ASN A 212 -7.00 15.72 17.34
N ILE A 213 -7.10 15.92 16.02
CA ILE A 213 -7.36 14.86 15.05
C ILE A 213 -6.13 14.66 14.17
N CYS A 214 -5.70 13.42 13.99
CA CYS A 214 -4.62 13.09 13.07
C CYS A 214 -5.10 12.14 11.99
N VAL A 215 -4.77 12.44 10.73
CA VAL A 215 -5.03 11.58 9.58
C VAL A 215 -3.71 10.98 9.12
N LEU A 216 -3.66 9.66 8.95
CA LEU A 216 -2.47 8.96 8.49
C LEU A 216 -2.80 7.84 7.51
N HIS A 217 -1.82 7.47 6.69
CA HIS A 217 -1.97 6.44 5.66
C HIS A 217 -0.83 5.42 5.74
N GLN A 218 -0.98 4.41 6.60
CA GLN A 218 0.05 3.41 6.94
C GLN A 218 -0.58 2.03 7.20
N ASN A 219 0.20 0.96 7.16
CA ASN A 219 -0.28 -0.35 7.60
C ASN A 219 -0.61 -0.35 9.11
N ARG A 220 -1.79 -0.85 9.48
CA ARG A 220 -2.23 -1.03 10.87
C ARG A 220 -2.03 -2.46 11.34
N ALA A 221 -2.38 -3.42 10.48
CA ALA A 221 -2.27 -4.84 10.79
C ALA A 221 -0.82 -5.31 10.75
N ALA A 222 -0.45 -6.23 11.64
CA ALA A 222 0.89 -6.83 11.66
C ALA A 222 1.11 -7.72 10.42
N ARG A 223 1.70 -7.14 9.37
CA ARG A 223 2.00 -7.82 8.09
C ARG A 223 3.43 -8.37 7.99
N GLY A 224 4.28 -8.02 8.96
CA GLY A 224 5.68 -8.41 9.02
C GLY A 224 6.42 -7.60 10.09
N VAL A 225 7.69 -7.92 10.33
CA VAL A 225 8.53 -7.19 11.27
C VAL A 225 8.76 -5.77 10.75
N LYS A 226 8.28 -4.76 11.49
CA LYS A 226 8.34 -3.33 11.13
C LYS A 226 7.64 -2.96 9.81
N GLU A 227 6.60 -3.72 9.43
CA GLU A 227 5.78 -3.45 8.23
C GLU A 227 4.40 -2.86 8.58
N TYR A 228 4.29 -2.26 9.75
CA TYR A 228 3.10 -1.58 10.25
C TYR A 228 3.51 -0.58 11.32
N ILE A 229 2.65 0.38 11.61
CA ILE A 229 2.84 1.32 12.72
C ILE A 229 2.08 0.81 13.95
N PRO A 230 2.78 0.44 15.03
CA PRO A 230 2.14 0.12 16.30
C PRO A 230 1.35 1.32 16.84
N GLU A 231 0.13 1.07 17.34
CA GLU A 231 -0.76 2.12 17.84
C GLU A 231 -0.14 2.86 19.07
N ASP A 232 0.73 2.22 19.84
CA ASP A 232 1.44 2.81 20.98
C ASP A 232 2.53 3.83 20.59
N GLN A 233 2.98 3.88 19.33
CA GLN A 233 3.97 4.86 18.88
C GLN A 233 3.37 6.23 18.56
N LEU A 234 2.04 6.34 18.46
CA LEU A 234 1.38 7.60 18.13
C LEU A 234 1.22 8.48 19.40
N PRO A 235 1.25 9.82 19.25
CA PRO A 235 1.23 10.71 20.41
C PRO A 235 -0.06 10.60 21.24
N GLU A 236 0.10 10.43 22.55
CA GLU A 236 -1.00 10.25 23.50
C GLU A 236 -1.96 11.45 23.61
N PHE A 237 -1.53 12.63 23.16
CA PHE A 237 -2.33 13.87 23.25
C PHE A 237 -3.43 13.98 22.18
N MET A 238 -3.43 13.07 21.20
CA MET A 238 -4.44 12.99 20.16
C MET A 238 -5.79 12.60 20.79
N ASP A 239 -6.90 13.10 20.23
CA ASP A 239 -8.24 12.67 20.64
C ASP A 239 -8.79 11.60 19.68
N LEU A 240 -8.50 11.75 18.37
CA LEU A 240 -8.95 10.85 17.31
C LEU A 240 -7.87 10.66 16.22
N ILE A 241 -7.63 9.41 15.83
CA ILE A 241 -6.81 9.03 14.67
C ILE A 241 -7.72 8.50 13.56
N VAL A 242 -7.60 9.05 12.36
CA VAL A 242 -8.23 8.55 11.13
C VAL A 242 -7.20 7.74 10.36
N TRP A 243 -7.40 6.43 10.30
CA TRP A 243 -6.50 5.48 9.66
C TRP A 243 -6.97 5.20 8.22
N GLY A 244 -6.21 5.67 7.23
CA GLY A 244 -6.60 5.66 5.82
C GLY A 244 -6.37 4.32 5.11
N HIS A 245 -5.12 3.88 5.02
CA HIS A 245 -4.63 2.79 4.17
C HIS A 245 -5.34 1.42 4.24
N GLU A 246 -5.96 1.09 5.38
CA GLU A 246 -6.57 -0.22 5.55
C GLU A 246 -7.99 -0.23 4.96
N HIS A 247 -8.24 -1.09 3.98
CA HIS A 247 -9.49 -1.11 3.22
C HIS A 247 -10.69 -1.73 3.96
N ASP A 248 -10.44 -2.41 5.08
CA ASP A 248 -11.46 -3.02 5.93
C ASP A 248 -12.27 -1.92 6.61
N CYS A 249 -13.59 -1.91 6.42
CA CYS A 249 -14.44 -0.85 6.96
C CYS A 249 -14.71 -1.04 8.46
N ARG A 250 -13.97 -0.32 9.30
CA ARG A 250 -14.08 -0.26 10.77
C ARG A 250 -14.28 1.21 11.21
N VAL A 251 -15.31 1.84 10.64
CA VAL A 251 -15.59 3.28 10.82
C VAL A 251 -16.01 3.66 12.23
N VAL A 252 -16.59 2.72 12.99
CA VAL A 252 -16.94 2.95 14.40
C VAL A 252 -15.65 3.12 15.20
N PRO A 253 -15.49 4.20 15.98
CA PRO A 253 -14.28 4.45 16.75
C PRO A 253 -13.98 3.32 17.74
N GLU A 254 -12.72 2.88 17.75
CA GLU A 254 -12.18 1.90 18.68
C GLU A 254 -11.21 2.60 19.65
N GLU A 255 -11.24 2.24 20.92
CA GLU A 255 -10.26 2.75 21.88
C GLU A 255 -8.87 2.16 21.58
N ALA A 256 -7.84 3.00 21.56
CA ALA A 256 -6.47 2.53 21.45
C ALA A 256 -6.09 1.66 22.68
N PRO A 257 -5.05 0.82 22.61
CA PRO A 257 -4.75 -0.19 23.63
C PRO A 257 -4.52 0.37 25.04
N HIS A 258 -4.05 1.62 25.14
CA HIS A 258 -3.82 2.33 26.41
C HIS A 258 -4.96 3.30 26.79
N GLY A 259 -6.06 3.34 26.02
CA GLY A 259 -7.28 4.11 26.31
C GLY A 259 -7.14 5.64 26.20
N GLN A 260 -6.08 6.13 25.55
CA GLN A 260 -5.74 7.57 25.52
C GLN A 260 -6.42 8.32 24.38
N TYR A 261 -6.68 7.64 23.27
CA TYR A 261 -7.29 8.22 22.07
C TYR A 261 -8.12 7.15 21.34
N HIS A 262 -8.92 7.57 20.35
CA HIS A 262 -9.72 6.66 19.54
C HIS A 262 -9.18 6.54 18.12
N ILE A 263 -9.39 5.38 17.49
CA ILE A 263 -9.02 5.11 16.10
C ILE A 263 -10.30 4.85 15.31
N THR A 264 -10.48 5.54 14.20
CA THR A 264 -11.49 5.22 13.19
C THR A 264 -10.80 4.82 11.90
N GLN A 265 -11.28 3.76 11.27
CA GLN A 265 -10.75 3.24 10.01
C GLN A 265 -11.91 3.15 9.01
N PRO A 266 -12.19 4.21 8.23
CA PRO A 266 -13.37 4.26 7.36
C PRO A 266 -13.41 3.11 6.33
N GLY A 267 -12.25 2.63 5.89
CA GLY A 267 -12.14 1.64 4.81
C GLY A 267 -12.28 2.28 3.43
N SER A 268 -11.98 1.49 2.39
CA SER A 268 -12.04 1.95 1.01
C SER A 268 -13.46 2.13 0.51
N SER A 269 -13.64 2.91 -0.57
CA SER A 269 -14.95 3.08 -1.22
C SER A 269 -15.21 2.10 -2.38
N VAL A 270 -14.18 1.34 -2.78
CA VAL A 270 -14.26 0.33 -3.84
C VAL A 270 -13.41 -0.89 -3.44
N ALA A 271 -13.82 -2.07 -3.91
CA ALA A 271 -13.06 -3.29 -3.66
C ALA A 271 -11.88 -3.43 -4.64
N THR A 272 -10.67 -3.04 -4.22
CA THR A 272 -9.43 -3.15 -5.00
C THR A 272 -8.76 -4.52 -4.90
N SER A 273 -9.14 -5.33 -3.92
CA SER A 273 -8.67 -6.70 -3.78
C SER A 273 -9.80 -7.64 -3.35
N LEU A 274 -9.75 -8.89 -3.82
CA LEU A 274 -10.73 -9.91 -3.47
C LEU A 274 -10.34 -10.62 -2.17
N SER A 275 -10.26 -9.84 -1.08
CA SER A 275 -9.94 -10.28 0.27
C SER A 275 -11.18 -10.33 1.18
N GLU A 276 -11.05 -10.93 2.37
CA GLU A 276 -12.17 -11.04 3.31
C GLU A 276 -12.58 -9.68 3.87
N GLY A 277 -11.60 -8.86 4.27
CA GLY A 277 -11.87 -7.56 4.86
C GLY A 277 -12.47 -6.55 3.89
N GLU A 278 -12.20 -6.69 2.59
CA GLU A 278 -12.87 -5.89 1.56
C GLU A 278 -14.32 -6.29 1.28
N ALA A 279 -14.76 -7.47 1.72
CA ALA A 279 -16.16 -7.89 1.63
C ALA A 279 -17.06 -7.27 2.71
N ILE A 280 -16.48 -6.60 3.70
CA ILE A 280 -17.23 -5.83 4.70
C ILE A 280 -17.95 -4.67 3.98
N PRO A 281 -19.25 -4.42 4.26
CA PRO A 281 -19.98 -3.30 3.68
C PRO A 281 -19.27 -1.97 3.90
N LYS A 282 -19.11 -1.19 2.83
CA LYS A 282 -18.35 0.05 2.84
C LYS A 282 -19.21 1.21 3.35
N CYS A 283 -18.61 2.08 4.15
CA CYS A 283 -19.27 3.23 4.75
C CYS A 283 -18.36 4.46 4.70
N VAL A 284 -18.97 5.64 4.80
CA VAL A 284 -18.27 6.87 5.20
C VAL A 284 -18.63 7.24 6.63
N GLY A 285 -17.78 8.04 7.28
CA GLY A 285 -18.03 8.53 8.63
C GLY A 285 -18.47 9.99 8.62
N LEU A 286 -19.59 10.33 9.27
CA LEU A 286 -19.93 11.71 9.58
C LEU A 286 -19.47 12.02 11.00
N LEU A 287 -18.31 12.69 11.10
CA LEU A 287 -17.70 13.12 12.35
C LEU A 287 -18.30 14.45 12.80
N LYS A 288 -18.86 14.49 14.00
CA LYS A 288 -19.33 15.70 14.66
C LYS A 288 -18.42 16.03 15.83
N VAL A 289 -17.83 17.22 15.85
CA VAL A 289 -16.93 17.67 16.93
C VAL A 289 -17.51 18.90 17.62
N TYR A 290 -17.62 18.84 18.94
CA TYR A 290 -17.99 19.96 19.80
C TYR A 290 -17.05 20.04 20.98
N LYS A 291 -16.27 21.13 21.05
CA LYS A 291 -15.15 21.26 21.98
C LYS A 291 -14.25 20.03 21.86
N LYS A 292 -14.00 19.31 22.95
CA LYS A 292 -13.21 18.07 22.96
C LYS A 292 -14.01 16.77 22.75
N LYS A 293 -15.32 16.86 22.58
CA LYS A 293 -16.17 15.68 22.41
C LYS A 293 -16.46 15.47 20.94
N PHE A 294 -16.57 14.20 20.56
CA PHE A 294 -16.93 13.85 19.20
C PHE A 294 -17.94 12.71 19.14
N LEU A 295 -18.59 12.58 17.98
CA LEU A 295 -19.47 11.49 17.60
C LEU A 295 -19.19 11.15 16.15
N ILE A 296 -19.07 9.86 15.81
CA ILE A 296 -19.01 9.41 14.41
C ILE A 296 -20.27 8.63 14.09
N GLU A 297 -21.03 9.13 13.12
CA GLU A 297 -22.17 8.44 12.53
C GLU A 297 -21.71 7.68 11.28
N SER A 298 -21.92 6.37 11.23
CA SER A 298 -21.63 5.55 10.06
C SER A 298 -22.73 5.71 9.01
N ILE A 299 -22.35 6.05 7.78
CA ILE A 299 -23.26 6.17 6.63
C ILE A 299 -22.86 5.11 5.59
N PRO A 300 -23.65 4.05 5.41
CA PRO A 300 -23.39 3.03 4.39
C PRO A 300 -23.49 3.61 2.98
N LEU A 301 -22.57 3.21 2.10
CA LEU A 301 -22.58 3.57 0.69
C LEU A 301 -23.49 2.63 -0.11
N LYS A 302 -24.33 3.19 -0.96
CA LYS A 302 -25.37 2.48 -1.72
C LYS A 302 -24.93 2.11 -3.13
N THR A 303 -23.97 2.84 -3.71
CA THR A 303 -23.53 2.58 -5.08
C THR A 303 -22.39 1.56 -5.19
N VAL A 304 -21.89 1.07 -4.06
CA VAL A 304 -20.80 0.09 -4.05
C VAL A 304 -21.29 -1.24 -4.61
N ARG A 305 -20.51 -1.83 -5.52
CA ARG A 305 -20.78 -3.15 -6.10
C ARG A 305 -20.80 -4.20 -4.98
N PRO A 306 -21.86 -5.03 -4.88
CA PRO A 306 -21.90 -6.10 -3.89
C PRO A 306 -20.69 -7.04 -4.04
N PHE A 307 -20.06 -7.40 -2.93
CA PHE A 307 -18.95 -8.34 -2.90
C PHE A 307 -19.20 -9.41 -1.83
N VAL A 308 -19.15 -10.68 -2.25
CA VAL A 308 -19.25 -11.83 -1.34
C VAL A 308 -17.98 -12.66 -1.40
N PHE A 309 -17.36 -12.82 -0.24
CA PHE A 309 -16.20 -13.67 -0.03
C PHE A 309 -16.59 -14.89 0.82
N ARG A 310 -16.12 -16.09 0.45
CA ARG A 310 -16.26 -17.30 1.27
C ARG A 310 -15.02 -18.16 1.19
N GLU A 311 -14.81 -18.93 2.24
CA GLU A 311 -13.80 -19.98 2.29
C GLU A 311 -14.46 -21.34 2.40
N ILE A 312 -13.90 -22.34 1.72
CA ILE A 312 -14.33 -23.73 1.80
C ILE A 312 -13.08 -24.63 1.84
N CYS A 313 -13.11 -25.66 2.69
CA CYS A 313 -12.06 -26.67 2.74
C CYS A 313 -12.52 -28.00 2.15
N ALA A 314 -11.71 -28.61 1.29
CA ALA A 314 -11.99 -29.92 0.68
C ALA A 314 -12.33 -30.99 1.73
N SER A 315 -11.68 -30.93 2.90
CA SER A 315 -11.88 -31.87 4.00
C SER A 315 -13.27 -31.78 4.66
N GLU A 316 -14.03 -30.71 4.44
CA GLU A 316 -15.40 -30.58 4.95
C GLU A 316 -16.38 -31.45 4.16
N PHE A 317 -15.99 -31.92 2.98
CA PHE A 317 -16.80 -32.79 2.15
C PHE A 317 -16.37 -34.24 2.34
N ASN A 318 -17.29 -35.06 2.82
CA ASN A 318 -17.16 -36.50 2.77
C ASN A 318 -17.46 -36.96 1.34
N PHE A 319 -16.43 -36.97 0.49
CA PHE A 319 -16.52 -37.68 -0.79
C PHE A 319 -16.66 -39.16 -0.47
N THR A 320 -17.82 -39.74 -0.76
CA THR A 320 -18.02 -41.18 -0.57
C THR A 320 -17.22 -41.93 -1.63
N ASP A 321 -16.34 -42.84 -1.21
CA ASP A 321 -15.53 -43.70 -2.10
C ASP A 321 -16.36 -44.56 -3.08
N ASP A 322 -17.68 -44.66 -2.86
CA ASP A 322 -18.64 -45.36 -3.73
C ASP A 322 -19.05 -44.57 -5.00
N ASP A 323 -18.71 -43.28 -5.09
CA ASP A 323 -18.97 -42.49 -6.29
C ASP A 323 -17.87 -42.70 -7.33
N MET A 324 -18.19 -43.34 -8.45
CA MET A 324 -17.30 -43.54 -9.62
C MET A 324 -16.88 -42.24 -10.34
N ARG A 325 -17.10 -41.07 -9.70
CA ARG A 325 -16.81 -39.73 -10.23
C ARG A 325 -15.51 -39.21 -9.63
N ASP A 326 -14.69 -38.57 -10.45
CA ASP A 326 -13.43 -37.98 -10.01
C ASP A 326 -13.67 -36.95 -8.90
N ALA A 327 -12.82 -36.94 -7.86
CA ALA A 327 -12.94 -36.02 -6.72
C ALA A 327 -12.97 -34.54 -7.17
N SER A 328 -12.29 -34.23 -8.28
CA SER A 328 -12.32 -32.92 -8.95
C SER A 328 -13.73 -32.54 -9.42
N GLU A 329 -14.48 -33.47 -10.03
CA GLU A 329 -15.83 -33.22 -10.55
C GLU A 329 -16.85 -33.02 -9.42
N GLN A 330 -16.80 -33.86 -8.38
CA GLN A 330 -17.68 -33.72 -7.21
C GLN A 330 -17.47 -32.38 -6.52
N LEU A 331 -16.22 -31.93 -6.46
CA LEU A 331 -15.89 -30.65 -5.88
C LEU A 331 -16.30 -29.48 -6.76
N GLU A 332 -16.14 -29.59 -8.07
CA GLU A 332 -16.61 -28.58 -9.02
C GLU A 332 -18.13 -28.37 -8.89
N GLU A 333 -18.90 -29.46 -8.77
CA GLU A 333 -20.36 -29.42 -8.53
C GLU A 333 -20.69 -28.68 -7.22
N LYS A 334 -19.95 -28.95 -6.15
CA LYS A 334 -20.17 -28.30 -4.85
C LYS A 334 -19.77 -26.83 -4.83
N ALA A 335 -18.69 -26.49 -5.52
CA ALA A 335 -18.27 -25.11 -5.75
C ALA A 335 -19.35 -24.35 -6.53
N GLU A 336 -19.93 -24.97 -7.56
CA GLU A 336 -21.03 -24.40 -8.35
C GLU A 336 -22.27 -24.11 -7.50
N GLU A 337 -22.69 -25.05 -6.66
CA GLU A 337 -23.79 -24.83 -5.70
C GLU A 337 -23.49 -23.65 -4.76
N THR A 338 -22.29 -23.62 -4.18
CA THR A 338 -21.86 -22.56 -3.26
C THR A 338 -21.89 -21.18 -3.93
N VAL A 339 -21.37 -21.09 -5.15
CA VAL A 339 -21.29 -19.83 -5.91
C VAL A 339 -22.69 -19.33 -6.25
N ASN A 340 -23.61 -20.21 -6.61
CA ASN A 340 -25.01 -19.83 -6.83
C ASN A 340 -25.65 -19.26 -5.55
N ILE A 341 -25.36 -19.83 -4.37
CA ILE A 341 -25.81 -19.27 -3.08
C ILE A 341 -25.17 -17.90 -2.83
N MET A 342 -23.86 -17.75 -3.09
CA MET A 342 -23.17 -16.47 -2.92
C MET A 342 -23.76 -15.37 -3.82
N ILE A 343 -24.13 -15.70 -5.07
CA ILE A 343 -24.81 -14.77 -5.98
C ILE A 343 -26.18 -14.37 -5.42
N GLN A 344 -26.95 -15.32 -4.86
CA GLN A 344 -28.22 -15.00 -4.20
C GLN A 344 -28.03 -14.09 -2.98
N ASP A 345 -27.00 -14.31 -2.18
CA ASP A 345 -26.69 -13.47 -1.03
C ASP A 345 -26.23 -12.07 -1.45
N ALA A 346 -25.45 -11.97 -2.53
CA ALA A 346 -25.08 -10.68 -3.12
C ALA A 346 -26.33 -9.91 -3.60
N GLY A 347 -27.33 -10.60 -4.15
CA GLY A 347 -28.61 -10.01 -4.52
C GLY A 347 -29.37 -9.37 -3.36
N LYS A 348 -29.15 -9.83 -2.12
CA LYS A 348 -29.74 -9.22 -0.90
C LYS A 348 -29.03 -7.94 -0.45
N MET A 349 -27.85 -7.66 -0.99
CA MET A 349 -27.06 -6.45 -0.69
C MET A 349 -27.42 -5.27 -1.61
N LEU A 350 -28.32 -5.46 -2.57
CA LEU A 350 -28.81 -4.39 -3.42
C LEU A 350 -29.67 -3.40 -2.60
N THR A 351 -29.45 -2.12 -2.83
CA THR A 351 -30.02 -0.99 -2.07
C THR A 351 -31.12 -0.24 -2.82
N ASP A 352 -31.53 -0.76 -3.98
CA ASP A 352 -32.45 -0.15 -4.95
C ASP A 352 -31.96 1.21 -5.51
N HIS A 353 -30.69 1.58 -5.30
CA HIS A 353 -30.10 2.78 -5.88
C HIS A 353 -29.89 2.60 -7.39
N GLU A 354 -30.35 3.56 -8.20
CA GLU A 354 -30.35 3.47 -9.67
C GLU A 354 -28.94 3.22 -10.26
N ASP A 355 -27.92 3.88 -9.70
CA ASP A 355 -26.53 3.74 -10.13
C ASP A 355 -25.78 2.55 -9.49
N GLN A 356 -26.42 1.73 -8.65
CA GLN A 356 -25.73 0.58 -8.04
C GLN A 356 -25.49 -0.53 -9.07
N PRO A 357 -24.25 -1.04 -9.22
CA PRO A 357 -23.98 -2.12 -10.14
C PRO A 357 -24.66 -3.44 -9.71
N THR A 358 -25.27 -4.14 -10.67
CA THR A 358 -26.07 -5.34 -10.42
C THR A 358 -25.27 -6.65 -10.45
N LEU A 359 -24.19 -6.72 -11.23
CA LEU A 359 -23.31 -7.89 -11.28
C LEU A 359 -22.36 -7.88 -10.07
N PRO A 360 -22.46 -8.83 -9.12
CA PRO A 360 -21.63 -8.82 -7.93
C PRO A 360 -20.20 -9.28 -8.19
N LEU A 361 -19.30 -8.95 -7.28
CA LEU A 361 -18.01 -9.61 -7.13
C LEU A 361 -18.19 -10.86 -6.27
N ILE A 362 -17.62 -11.98 -6.70
CA ILE A 362 -17.68 -13.24 -5.96
C ILE A 362 -16.27 -13.81 -5.86
N ARG A 363 -15.84 -14.15 -4.65
CA ARG A 363 -14.56 -14.84 -4.42
C ARG A 363 -14.77 -16.03 -3.51
N LEU A 364 -14.54 -17.21 -4.05
CA LEU A 364 -14.52 -18.46 -3.29
C LEU A 364 -13.07 -18.93 -3.14
N ARG A 365 -12.55 -18.88 -1.92
CA ARG A 365 -11.26 -19.44 -1.57
C ARG A 365 -11.43 -20.92 -1.23
N PHE A 366 -10.81 -21.76 -2.04
CA PHE A 366 -10.88 -23.19 -1.92
C PHE A 366 -9.58 -23.77 -1.38
N TYR A 367 -9.63 -24.46 -0.24
CA TYR A 367 -8.49 -25.16 0.33
C TYR A 367 -8.48 -26.63 -0.06
N TYR A 368 -7.51 -27.05 -0.86
CA TYR A 368 -7.34 -28.46 -1.27
C TYR A 368 -6.23 -29.14 -0.48
N THR A 369 -6.40 -30.44 -0.23
CA THR A 369 -5.40 -31.27 0.44
C THR A 369 -4.62 -32.13 -0.55
N ASP A 370 -5.28 -32.53 -1.64
CA ASP A 370 -4.73 -33.37 -2.71
C ASP A 370 -4.84 -32.65 -4.06
N GLU A 371 -3.83 -32.78 -4.91
CA GLU A 371 -3.78 -32.17 -6.24
C GLU A 371 -4.87 -32.75 -7.17
N ALA A 372 -5.31 -34.00 -6.91
CA ALA A 372 -6.43 -34.61 -7.64
C ALA A 372 -7.77 -33.86 -7.43
N GLN A 373 -7.86 -33.00 -6.42
CA GLN A 373 -9.05 -32.18 -6.15
C GLN A 373 -9.04 -30.87 -6.96
N MET A 374 -7.94 -30.53 -7.64
CA MET A 374 -7.89 -29.31 -8.42
C MET A 374 -8.73 -29.41 -9.69
N PHE A 375 -9.40 -28.32 -10.06
CA PHE A 375 -10.11 -28.18 -11.33
C PHE A 375 -9.72 -26.87 -12.02
N ASN A 376 -10.09 -26.69 -13.29
CA ASN A 376 -9.72 -25.48 -14.02
C ASN A 376 -10.60 -24.29 -13.58
N SER A 377 -10.05 -23.38 -12.77
CA SER A 377 -10.75 -22.20 -12.25
C SER A 377 -11.22 -21.25 -13.35
N VAL A 378 -10.46 -21.10 -14.44
CA VAL A 378 -10.82 -20.21 -15.56
C VAL A 378 -12.05 -20.76 -16.31
N ARG A 379 -12.05 -22.06 -16.62
CA ARG A 379 -13.19 -22.72 -17.25
C ARG A 379 -14.41 -22.71 -16.35
N PHE A 380 -14.22 -22.87 -15.04
CA PHE A 380 -15.29 -22.76 -14.07
C PHE A 380 -15.92 -21.35 -14.07
N GLY A 381 -15.07 -20.32 -14.06
CA GLY A 381 -15.50 -18.92 -14.10
C GLY A 381 -16.35 -18.55 -15.33
N GLN A 382 -16.05 -19.14 -16.50
CA GLN A 382 -16.81 -18.93 -17.74
C GLN A 382 -18.30 -19.31 -17.61
N LYS A 383 -18.66 -20.24 -16.71
CA LYS A 383 -20.08 -20.58 -16.45
C LYS A 383 -20.89 -19.42 -15.85
N PHE A 384 -20.21 -18.39 -15.33
CA PHE A 384 -20.80 -17.27 -14.61
C PHE A 384 -20.53 -15.91 -15.26
N GLU A 385 -20.03 -15.87 -16.51
CA GLU A 385 -19.63 -14.63 -17.19
C GLU A 385 -20.72 -13.54 -17.22
N ASP A 386 -21.98 -13.93 -17.42
CA ASP A 386 -23.12 -13.00 -17.42
C ASP A 386 -23.77 -12.78 -16.05
N LYS A 387 -23.23 -13.39 -14.98
CA LYS A 387 -23.82 -13.38 -13.63
C LYS A 387 -22.98 -12.64 -12.60
N ILE A 388 -21.69 -12.44 -12.85
CA ILE A 388 -20.74 -11.81 -11.92
C ILE A 388 -19.80 -10.87 -12.67
N ALA A 389 -19.18 -9.94 -11.95
CA ALA A 389 -18.26 -8.96 -12.54
C ALA A 389 -16.79 -9.46 -12.65
N ASN A 390 -16.45 -10.60 -12.05
CA ASN A 390 -15.07 -11.09 -11.97
C ASN A 390 -14.93 -12.61 -12.29
N PRO A 391 -15.39 -13.09 -13.46
CA PRO A 391 -15.36 -14.52 -13.79
C PRO A 391 -13.96 -15.15 -13.74
N GLN A 392 -12.92 -14.41 -14.13
CA GLN A 392 -11.55 -14.92 -14.15
C GLN A 392 -10.94 -15.13 -12.76
N GLU A 393 -11.46 -14.40 -11.76
CA GLU A 393 -10.94 -14.40 -10.39
C GLU A 393 -11.94 -14.98 -9.37
N LEU A 394 -12.94 -15.71 -9.85
CA LEU A 394 -13.99 -16.30 -9.01
C LEU A 394 -13.41 -17.27 -7.97
N ILE A 395 -12.56 -18.21 -8.41
CA ILE A 395 -11.97 -19.25 -7.55
C ILE A 395 -10.51 -18.94 -7.21
N LEU A 396 -10.16 -19.06 -5.92
CA LEU A 396 -8.77 -19.12 -5.46
C LEU A 396 -8.49 -20.47 -4.81
N MET A 397 -7.78 -21.36 -5.52
CA MET A 397 -7.33 -22.62 -4.93
C MET A 397 -6.01 -22.42 -4.16
N LYS A 398 -5.99 -22.81 -2.88
CA LYS A 398 -4.79 -22.85 -2.06
C LYS A 398 -4.58 -24.24 -1.49
N ARG A 399 -3.35 -24.74 -1.55
CA ARG A 399 -3.01 -26.00 -0.89
C ARG A 399 -3.03 -25.77 0.61
N ARG A 400 -3.80 -26.58 1.34
CA ARG A 400 -3.73 -26.68 2.79
C ARG A 400 -2.93 -27.92 3.14
N VAL A 401 -1.70 -27.70 3.60
CA VAL A 401 -0.93 -28.79 4.21
C VAL A 401 -1.63 -29.11 5.53
N LEU A 402 -2.22 -30.30 5.64
CA LEU A 402 -2.59 -30.84 6.93
C LEU A 402 -1.27 -31.03 7.69
N GLU A 403 -0.88 -30.05 8.49
CA GLU A 403 0.11 -30.28 9.53
C GLU A 403 -0.45 -31.41 10.39
N ARG A 404 0.11 -32.62 10.25
CA ARG A 404 0.02 -33.59 11.33
C ARG A 404 0.49 -32.83 12.56
N LYS A 405 -0.37 -32.73 13.58
CA LYS A 405 -0.02 -32.24 14.92
C LYS A 405 1.05 -33.15 15.53
N GLU A 406 2.25 -33.08 14.99
CA GLU A 406 3.50 -33.28 15.69
C GLU A 406 4.23 -31.94 15.62
N LYS A 407 3.60 -30.89 16.17
CA LYS A 407 4.38 -29.77 16.69
C LYS A 407 5.19 -30.33 17.85
N ARG A 408 6.39 -30.83 17.56
CA ARG A 408 7.50 -30.58 18.46
C ARG A 408 7.82 -29.11 18.22
N ASP A 409 7.27 -28.23 19.05
CA ASP A 409 7.79 -26.87 19.12
C ASP A 409 9.26 -27.02 19.50
N VAL A 410 10.15 -26.72 18.56
CA VAL A 410 11.61 -26.84 18.74
C VAL A 410 12.14 -25.61 19.51
N LEU A 411 11.31 -24.59 19.73
CA LEU A 411 11.71 -23.32 20.34
C LEU A 411 10.57 -22.75 21.22
N ASP A 412 10.87 -22.63 22.51
CA ASP A 412 10.07 -21.92 23.51
C ASP A 412 10.09 -20.40 23.26
N THR A 413 9.06 -19.91 22.57
CA THR A 413 8.94 -18.52 22.10
C THR A 413 8.66 -17.55 23.26
N GLU A 414 7.91 -18.00 24.27
CA GLU A 414 7.57 -17.17 25.43
C GLU A 414 8.80 -16.86 26.31
N GLU A 415 9.74 -17.80 26.42
CA GLU A 415 10.96 -17.58 27.17
C GLU A 415 11.96 -16.68 26.45
N MET A 416 12.02 -16.77 25.12
CA MET A 416 12.80 -15.85 24.29
C MET A 416 12.32 -14.40 24.46
N ASP A 417 11.00 -14.18 24.46
CA ASP A 417 10.40 -12.87 24.66
C ASP A 417 10.68 -12.32 26.07
N ARG A 418 10.58 -13.17 27.11
CA ARG A 418 10.98 -12.81 28.49
C ARG A 418 12.44 -12.40 28.58
N MET A 419 13.34 -13.15 27.93
CA MET A 419 14.78 -12.83 27.95
C MET A 419 15.08 -11.51 27.26
N PHE A 420 14.38 -11.19 26.17
CA PHE A 420 14.51 -9.92 25.43
C PHE A 420 14.10 -8.71 26.28
N GLN A 421 13.11 -8.88 27.15
CA GLN A 421 12.58 -7.80 27.99
C GLN A 421 13.43 -7.50 29.23
N GLU A 422 14.29 -8.42 29.68
CA GLU A 422 14.97 -8.31 30.99
C GLU A 422 16.30 -7.52 31.01
N ARG A 423 16.92 -7.15 29.87
CA ARG A 423 18.12 -6.28 29.85
C ARG A 423 18.33 -5.55 28.51
N GLU A 424 18.74 -4.28 28.56
CA GLU A 424 18.96 -3.40 27.39
C GLU A 424 20.36 -3.48 26.73
N ASP A 425 21.33 -4.21 27.31
CA ASP A 425 22.75 -4.14 26.89
C ASP A 425 23.29 -5.39 26.15
N LEU A 426 22.45 -6.27 25.61
CA LEU A 426 22.89 -7.48 24.91
C LEU A 426 22.59 -7.41 23.41
N THR A 427 23.52 -7.88 22.59
CA THR A 427 23.32 -8.02 21.14
C THR A 427 22.41 -9.21 20.83
N VAL A 428 21.69 -9.21 19.70
CA VAL A 428 20.77 -10.30 19.29
C VAL A 428 21.46 -11.67 19.35
N GLU A 429 22.75 -11.69 19.01
CA GLU A 429 23.59 -12.87 19.03
C GLU A 429 23.80 -13.39 20.46
N ASP A 430 24.01 -12.49 21.44
CA ASP A 430 24.25 -12.88 22.84
C ASP A 430 23.00 -13.50 23.50
N TYR A 431 21.79 -13.17 23.02
CA TYR A 431 20.55 -13.84 23.43
C TYR A 431 20.50 -15.30 22.98
N VAL A 432 21.00 -15.62 21.78
CA VAL A 432 21.08 -17.01 21.28
C VAL A 432 21.95 -17.85 22.23
N LEU A 433 23.10 -17.32 22.65
CA LEU A 433 23.97 -18.00 23.61
C LEU A 433 23.32 -18.16 24.99
N LYS A 434 22.59 -17.15 25.45
CA LYS A 434 21.93 -17.15 26.75
C LYS A 434 20.79 -18.17 26.79
N TYR A 435 19.95 -18.20 25.75
CA TYR A 435 18.84 -19.14 25.60
C TYR A 435 19.33 -20.59 25.70
N PHE A 436 20.30 -20.97 24.87
CA PHE A 436 20.82 -22.34 24.86
C PHE A 436 21.57 -22.70 26.14
N LYS A 437 22.18 -21.74 26.84
CA LYS A 437 22.82 -21.98 28.15
C LYS A 437 21.80 -22.22 29.26
N VAL A 438 20.76 -21.40 29.34
CA VAL A 438 19.71 -21.53 30.37
C VAL A 438 18.96 -22.84 30.20
N LYS A 439 18.56 -23.19 28.97
CA LYS A 439 17.91 -24.48 28.69
C LYS A 439 18.82 -25.68 28.98
N ALA A 440 20.13 -25.56 28.77
CA ALA A 440 21.09 -26.60 29.15
C ALA A 440 21.28 -26.72 30.67
N GLU A 441 21.24 -25.61 31.42
CA GLU A 441 21.31 -25.59 32.89
C GLU A 441 20.03 -26.15 33.55
N GLU A 442 18.88 -25.97 32.90
CA GLU A 442 17.58 -26.53 33.31
C GLU A 442 17.43 -28.03 32.99
N GLY A 443 18.39 -28.62 32.28
CA GLY A 443 18.40 -30.05 31.93
C GLY A 443 17.44 -30.42 30.79
N ASP A 444 17.00 -29.44 30.00
CA ASP A 444 16.15 -29.70 28.83
C ASP A 444 17.00 -30.10 27.62
N GLU A 445 17.24 -31.41 27.49
CA GLU A 445 18.00 -31.97 26.37
C GLU A 445 17.34 -31.76 25.00
N SER A 446 16.04 -31.42 24.95
CA SER A 446 15.31 -31.23 23.68
C SER A 446 15.60 -29.89 23.01
N HIS A 447 16.03 -28.89 23.78
CA HIS A 447 16.39 -27.55 23.31
C HIS A 447 17.91 -27.32 23.29
N CYS A 448 18.72 -28.34 23.57
CA CYS A 448 20.18 -28.25 23.51
C CYS A 448 20.71 -28.56 22.10
N MET A 449 21.59 -27.71 21.58
CA MET A 449 22.26 -28.00 20.32
C MET A 449 23.29 -29.12 20.50
N SER A 450 23.28 -30.12 19.59
CA SER A 450 24.14 -31.30 19.68
C SER A 450 25.40 -31.20 18.82
N VAL A 451 25.27 -31.15 17.49
CA VAL A 451 26.45 -31.17 16.60
C VAL A 451 27.00 -29.77 16.33
N LEU A 452 26.10 -28.79 16.15
CA LEU A 452 26.45 -27.38 16.07
C LEU A 452 26.47 -26.84 17.51
N THR A 453 27.52 -26.13 17.91
CA THR A 453 27.56 -25.51 19.23
C THR A 453 26.94 -24.12 19.20
N ALA A 454 26.26 -23.72 20.29
CA ALA A 454 25.66 -22.40 20.42
C ALA A 454 26.69 -21.26 20.24
N LEU A 455 27.95 -21.53 20.62
CA LEU A 455 29.08 -20.62 20.43
C LEU A 455 29.52 -20.52 18.95
N GLY A 456 29.52 -21.64 18.22
CA GLY A 456 29.74 -21.63 16.77
C GLY A 456 28.68 -20.86 16.01
N LEU A 457 27.41 -21.07 16.35
CA LEU A 457 26.30 -20.35 15.73
C LEU A 457 26.39 -18.84 16.01
N ASN A 458 26.66 -18.45 17.26
CA ASN A 458 26.79 -17.03 17.62
C ASN A 458 27.93 -16.33 16.86
N GLU A 459 29.12 -16.92 16.82
CA GLU A 459 30.26 -16.32 16.11
C GLU A 459 30.04 -16.30 14.58
N ALA A 460 29.30 -17.28 14.02
CA ALA A 460 28.92 -17.28 12.60
C ALA A 460 27.90 -16.17 12.27
N VAL A 461 26.92 -15.94 13.14
CA VAL A 461 25.93 -14.87 12.98
C VAL A 461 26.60 -13.50 13.12
N LYS A 462 27.47 -13.31 14.12
CA LYS A 462 28.28 -12.09 14.27
C LYS A 462 29.13 -11.83 13.02
N ALA A 463 29.84 -12.84 12.51
CA ALA A 463 30.65 -12.71 11.30
C ALA A 463 29.82 -12.45 10.02
N SER A 464 28.58 -12.95 9.95
CA SER A 464 27.66 -12.67 8.85
C SER A 464 27.14 -11.23 8.89
N SER A 465 26.86 -10.73 10.09
CA SER A 465 26.34 -9.37 10.34
C SER A 465 27.42 -8.29 10.15
N ASP A 466 28.58 -8.44 10.81
CA ASP A 466 29.65 -7.43 10.83
C ASP A 466 30.42 -7.32 9.52
N HIS A 467 30.39 -8.35 8.66
CA HIS A 467 31.25 -8.42 7.47
C HIS A 467 30.53 -8.68 6.14
N GLN A 468 29.19 -8.61 6.09
CA GLN A 468 28.41 -8.96 4.88
C GLN A 468 28.82 -10.33 4.28
N LYS A 469 29.16 -11.30 5.14
CA LYS A 469 29.63 -12.63 4.73
C LYS A 469 28.47 -13.61 4.74
N THR A 470 27.70 -13.63 3.65
CA THR A 470 26.49 -14.47 3.50
C THR A 470 26.76 -15.98 3.64
N GLU A 471 28.01 -16.43 3.48
CA GLU A 471 28.41 -17.84 3.52
C GLU A 471 28.96 -18.31 4.88
N ALA A 472 29.11 -17.42 5.87
CA ALA A 472 29.77 -17.73 7.15
C ALA A 472 29.07 -18.84 7.96
N ILE A 473 27.73 -18.87 7.89
CA ILE A 473 26.91 -19.86 8.59
C ILE A 473 27.08 -21.25 7.97
N GLU A 474 27.03 -21.36 6.63
CA GLU A 474 27.21 -22.64 5.96
C GLU A 474 28.59 -23.26 6.23
N GLU A 475 29.63 -22.44 6.29
CA GLU A 475 31.00 -22.89 6.49
C GLU A 475 31.23 -23.40 7.92
N ILE A 476 30.70 -22.72 8.92
CA ILE A 476 30.76 -23.19 10.32
C ILE A 476 29.97 -24.48 10.51
N VAL A 477 28.79 -24.59 9.88
CA VAL A 477 28.01 -25.84 9.91
C VAL A 477 28.80 -26.99 9.29
N LYS A 478 29.42 -26.78 8.13
CA LYS A 478 30.28 -27.80 7.47
C LYS A 478 31.47 -28.18 8.35
N TYR A 479 32.20 -27.18 8.88
CA TYR A 479 33.36 -27.40 9.73
C TYR A 479 33.03 -28.21 10.98
N GLN A 480 31.98 -27.85 11.72
CA GLN A 480 31.61 -28.57 12.93
C GLN A 480 31.10 -29.98 12.64
N THR A 481 30.35 -30.15 11.54
CA THR A 481 29.87 -31.46 11.09
C THR A 481 31.02 -32.39 10.70
N GLU A 482 31.97 -31.92 9.89
CA GLU A 482 33.15 -32.71 9.49
C GLU A 482 34.03 -33.05 10.69
N ARG A 483 34.23 -32.10 11.59
CA ARG A 483 35.01 -32.28 12.82
C ARG A 483 34.39 -33.36 13.72
N MET A 484 33.07 -33.32 13.91
CA MET A 484 32.33 -34.34 14.67
C MET A 484 32.40 -35.71 13.98
N LYS A 485 32.19 -35.74 12.67
CA LYS A 485 32.27 -36.97 11.87
C LYS A 485 33.64 -37.64 11.97
N ASN A 486 34.72 -36.86 11.87
CA ASN A 486 36.08 -37.38 11.98
C ASN A 486 36.39 -37.91 13.39
N TYR A 487 35.85 -37.28 14.43
CA TYR A 487 35.96 -37.77 15.80
C TYR A 487 35.25 -39.13 15.97
N LEU A 488 33.99 -39.21 15.53
CA LEU A 488 33.21 -40.45 15.62
C LEU A 488 33.83 -41.59 14.80
N LEU A 489 34.41 -41.30 13.64
CA LEU A 489 35.14 -42.29 12.81
C LEU A 489 36.49 -42.73 13.42
N SER A 490 37.06 -41.93 14.32
CA SER A 490 38.32 -42.27 14.99
C SER A 490 38.14 -43.19 16.21
N LEU A 491 36.89 -43.40 16.62
CA LEU A 491 36.50 -44.23 17.74
C LEU A 491 35.77 -45.48 17.22
N ASP A 492 35.96 -46.61 17.88
CA ASP A 492 35.25 -47.86 17.56
C ASP A 492 33.92 -47.90 18.34
N ILE A 493 32.90 -47.20 17.82
CA ILE A 493 31.62 -46.93 18.51
C ILE A 493 30.49 -47.83 17.97
N ASN A 494 29.64 -48.34 18.85
CA ASN A 494 28.37 -49.00 18.49
C ASN A 494 27.24 -47.97 18.32
N GLU A 495 26.26 -48.24 17.45
CA GLU A 495 25.11 -47.35 17.15
C GLU A 495 24.36 -46.82 18.39
N ARG A 496 24.41 -47.52 19.53
CA ARG A 496 23.71 -47.15 20.77
C ARG A 496 24.44 -46.11 21.63
N ASN A 497 25.70 -45.81 21.35
CA ASN A 497 26.54 -44.94 22.19
C ASN A 497 27.00 -43.66 21.47
N ILE A 498 26.45 -43.38 20.29
CA ILE A 498 26.84 -42.23 19.45
C ILE A 498 26.48 -40.91 20.16
N ASP A 499 25.30 -40.81 20.75
CA ASP A 499 24.82 -39.58 21.40
C ASP A 499 25.64 -39.22 22.65
N ASP A 500 26.04 -40.23 23.44
CA ASP A 500 26.89 -40.03 24.62
C ASP A 500 28.29 -39.54 24.22
N GLU A 501 28.81 -40.04 23.09
CA GLU A 501 30.15 -39.68 22.61
C GLU A 501 30.17 -38.30 21.94
N ILE A 502 29.07 -37.88 21.32
CA ILE A 502 28.85 -36.50 20.88
C ILE A 502 28.89 -35.54 22.09
N LYS A 503 28.18 -35.86 23.18
CA LYS A 503 28.19 -35.05 24.41
C LYS A 503 29.60 -34.95 25.01
N ASN A 504 30.33 -36.06 25.07
CA ASN A 504 31.71 -36.10 25.57
C ASN A 504 32.67 -35.22 24.75
N PHE A 505 32.56 -35.25 23.41
CA PHE A 505 33.40 -34.44 22.52
C PHE A 505 33.22 -32.94 22.75
N ILE A 506 31.97 -32.49 22.92
CA ILE A 506 31.63 -31.08 23.14
C ILE A 506 32.22 -30.61 24.48
N ILE A 507 32.09 -31.42 25.54
CA ILE A 507 32.62 -31.12 26.88
C ILE A 507 34.16 -31.08 26.87
N GLN A 508 34.80 -32.01 26.16
CA GLN A 508 36.27 -32.10 26.11
C GLN A 508 36.91 -30.91 25.35
N LYS A 509 36.16 -30.27 24.44
CA LYS A 509 36.67 -29.23 23.54
C LYS A 509 36.19 -27.80 23.82
N SER A 510 35.31 -27.60 24.81
CA SER A 510 34.72 -26.27 25.11
C SER A 510 35.75 -25.19 25.46
N GLY A 511 36.96 -25.58 25.88
CA GLY A 511 38.04 -24.66 26.26
C GLY A 511 38.86 -24.03 25.10
N SER A 512 38.91 -24.65 23.90
CA SER A 512 39.66 -24.12 22.73
C SER A 512 38.78 -23.72 21.55
N GLU A 513 37.47 -23.94 21.68
CA GLU A 513 36.52 -23.88 20.58
C GLU A 513 36.42 -22.49 19.94
N ARG A 514 36.41 -21.42 20.75
CA ARG A 514 36.33 -20.04 20.25
C ARG A 514 37.50 -19.64 19.36
N GLN A 515 38.72 -20.07 19.70
CA GLN A 515 39.92 -19.79 18.90
C GLN A 515 39.95 -20.62 17.60
N ASP A 516 39.43 -21.85 17.64
CA ASP A 516 39.35 -22.71 16.47
C ASP A 516 38.32 -22.18 15.45
N ILE A 517 37.14 -21.76 15.94
CA ILE A 517 36.07 -21.16 15.12
C ILE A 517 36.54 -19.85 14.48
N HIS A 518 37.20 -18.99 15.26
CA HIS A 518 37.72 -17.72 14.74
C HIS A 518 38.80 -17.95 13.66
N ARG A 519 39.72 -18.91 13.87
CA ARG A 519 40.72 -19.28 12.84
C ARG A 519 40.07 -19.83 11.58
N GLU A 520 38.98 -20.56 11.68
CA GLU A 520 38.29 -21.08 10.50
C GLU A 520 37.61 -19.96 9.72
N LEU A 521 36.92 -19.04 10.40
CA LEU A 521 36.32 -17.84 9.80
C LEU A 521 37.35 -16.88 9.17
N GLU A 522 38.59 -16.84 9.69
CA GLU A 522 39.70 -16.08 9.09
C GLU A 522 40.24 -16.72 7.79
N LYS A 523 40.27 -18.05 7.68
CA LYS A 523 40.72 -18.73 6.45
C LYS A 523 39.87 -18.36 5.25
N VAL A 524 38.56 -18.17 5.45
CA VAL A 524 37.58 -17.68 4.47
C VAL A 524 37.94 -16.28 3.95
N SER A 525 38.51 -15.44 4.81
CA SER A 525 38.94 -14.09 4.45
C SER A 525 40.21 -14.10 3.58
N SER A 526 41.08 -15.10 3.77
CA SER A 526 42.36 -15.23 3.05
C SER A 526 42.24 -15.92 1.68
N SER A 527 41.19 -16.70 1.43
CA SER A 527 40.95 -17.40 0.16
C SER A 527 40.51 -16.45 -0.97
N LYS A 528 39.84 -15.33 -0.65
CA LYS A 528 39.52 -14.24 -1.60
C LYS A 528 40.74 -13.37 -1.99
N ALA A 529 41.78 -13.28 -1.16
CA ALA A 529 42.98 -12.51 -1.46
C ALA A 529 43.95 -13.21 -2.45
N LYS A 530 43.82 -14.53 -2.66
CA LYS A 530 44.66 -15.29 -3.60
C LYS A 530 44.07 -15.42 -5.01
N THR A 531 42.78 -15.17 -5.20
CA THR A 531 42.11 -15.26 -6.52
C THR A 531 42.18 -13.97 -7.34
N THR A 532 42.46 -12.83 -6.71
CA THR A 532 42.68 -11.54 -7.41
C THR A 532 44.15 -11.27 -7.80
N ALA A 533 45.12 -12.00 -7.24
CA ALA A 533 46.55 -11.85 -7.56
C ALA A 533 47.05 -12.66 -8.78
N SER A 534 46.22 -13.55 -9.35
CA SER A 534 46.63 -14.44 -10.47
C SER A 534 46.09 -14.04 -11.85
N ARG A 535 45.49 -12.84 -12.00
CA ARG A 535 44.97 -12.35 -13.29
C ARG A 535 45.67 -11.14 -13.91
N ASN A 536 46.67 -10.54 -13.27
CA ASN A 536 47.36 -9.35 -13.78
C ASN A 536 48.88 -9.53 -13.97
N VAL A 537 49.30 -10.59 -14.67
CA VAL A 537 50.65 -10.67 -15.26
C VAL A 537 50.55 -11.11 -16.73
N ALA A 538 50.04 -10.23 -17.59
CA ALA A 538 50.31 -10.27 -19.04
C ALA A 538 49.84 -9.00 -19.77
N SER A 539 50.46 -7.85 -19.52
CA SER A 539 50.58 -6.79 -20.53
C SER A 539 51.65 -5.78 -20.13
N LYS A 540 52.69 -5.70 -20.95
CA LYS A 540 53.88 -4.84 -20.82
C LYS A 540 53.63 -3.46 -21.42
N SER A 541 54.34 -2.47 -20.85
CA SER A 541 54.73 -1.14 -21.40
C SER A 541 53.61 -0.09 -21.57
N ASN A 542 53.73 1.19 -21.20
CA ASN A 542 54.86 2.10 -21.18
C ASN A 542 54.62 3.32 -20.24
N HIS A 543 55.72 3.81 -19.65
CA HIS A 543 56.06 5.20 -19.29
C HIS A 543 55.28 6.07 -18.27
N ARG A 544 56.05 6.42 -17.22
CA ARG A 544 56.44 7.74 -16.66
C ARG A 544 55.61 8.43 -15.57
N ASP A 545 56.37 8.74 -14.51
CA ASP A 545 56.18 9.61 -13.35
C ASP A 545 55.41 10.93 -13.57
N SER A 546 54.60 11.33 -12.59
CA SER A 546 54.82 12.55 -11.80
C SER A 546 53.73 12.83 -10.75
N ASN A 547 54.18 13.37 -9.61
CA ASN A 547 53.47 13.92 -8.45
C ASN A 547 52.19 14.75 -8.72
N GLY A 548 51.30 14.78 -7.71
CA GLY A 548 50.46 15.94 -7.41
C GLY A 548 49.28 15.63 -6.49
N ASN A 549 49.28 16.20 -5.28
CA ASN A 549 48.07 16.38 -4.45
C ASN A 549 47.02 17.19 -5.23
N ASP A 550 45.73 16.92 -4.99
CA ASP A 550 44.80 17.89 -4.38
C ASP A 550 43.36 17.35 -4.33
N GLU A 551 42.67 17.78 -3.29
CA GLU A 551 41.25 17.60 -3.03
C GLU A 551 40.36 18.22 -4.13
N ALA A 552 39.26 17.56 -4.48
CA ALA A 552 37.93 18.16 -4.67
C ALA A 552 36.92 17.12 -5.21
N ASP A 553 35.80 17.03 -4.50
CA ASP A 553 34.42 17.01 -5.02
C ASP A 553 34.07 16.17 -6.25
N GLN A 554 33.21 15.15 -6.06
CA GLN A 554 32.14 14.81 -7.00
C GLN A 554 31.16 13.75 -6.45
N THR A 555 29.92 14.19 -6.24
CA THR A 555 28.67 13.59 -6.71
C THR A 555 28.60 12.06 -6.79
N ILE A 556 27.81 11.47 -5.89
CA ILE A 556 27.31 10.09 -6.03
C ILE A 556 25.95 10.19 -6.74
N GLU A 557 25.94 9.86 -8.03
CA GLU A 557 24.76 9.38 -8.73
C GLU A 557 24.49 7.95 -8.22
N ASP A 558 23.34 7.75 -7.57
CA ASP A 558 22.83 6.42 -7.25
C ASP A 558 22.14 5.85 -8.51
N PRO A 559 22.39 4.58 -8.87
CA PRO A 559 21.76 3.94 -10.01
C PRO A 559 20.33 3.48 -9.67
N ASP A 560 19.40 3.86 -10.55
CA ASP A 560 18.03 3.37 -10.60
C ASP A 560 18.01 1.83 -10.80
N ASP A 561 17.36 1.10 -9.89
CA ASP A 561 16.96 -0.30 -10.10
C ASP A 561 15.60 -0.32 -10.82
N GLU A 562 15.66 -0.46 -12.14
CA GLU A 562 14.51 -0.75 -12.99
C GLU A 562 13.98 -2.17 -12.69
N PHE A 563 12.68 -2.25 -12.43
CA PHE A 563 11.92 -3.48 -12.25
C PHE A 563 11.96 -4.34 -13.53
N GLU A 564 12.51 -5.56 -13.45
CA GLU A 564 12.45 -6.54 -14.53
C GLU A 564 11.04 -7.16 -14.67
N GLU A 565 10.36 -6.82 -15.76
CA GLU A 565 9.20 -7.56 -16.28
C GLU A 565 9.68 -8.85 -17.00
N GLU A 566 9.29 -10.01 -16.49
CA GLU A 566 9.43 -11.28 -17.21
C GLU A 566 8.51 -11.32 -18.44
N VAL A 567 9.08 -11.12 -19.63
CA VAL A 567 8.39 -11.41 -20.89
C VAL A 567 9.08 -12.56 -21.62
N ALA A 568 8.32 -13.64 -21.81
CA ALA A 568 8.76 -14.85 -22.50
C ALA A 568 9.22 -14.59 -23.94
N ALA A 569 10.53 -14.69 -24.20
CA ALA A 569 11.11 -14.61 -25.54
C ALA A 569 11.62 -16.00 -26.01
N ARG A 570 10.93 -16.54 -27.01
CA ARG A 570 11.35 -17.70 -27.81
C ARG A 570 12.71 -17.42 -28.47
N GLY A 571 13.74 -18.16 -28.08
CA GLY A 571 15.06 -18.13 -28.69
C GLY A 571 15.07 -18.70 -30.12
N ARG A 572 15.66 -17.94 -31.06
CA ARG A 572 16.07 -18.42 -32.38
C ARG A 572 17.51 -17.96 -32.69
N GLY A 573 18.37 -18.93 -32.99
CA GLY A 573 19.71 -18.78 -33.57
C GLY A 573 20.51 -20.07 -33.27
N ARG A 574 21.26 -20.73 -34.15
CA ARG A 574 21.83 -20.53 -35.50
C ARG A 574 21.92 -21.95 -36.11
N GLY A 575 21.62 -22.18 -37.38
CA GLY A 575 22.54 -21.97 -38.50
C GLY A 575 23.34 -23.25 -38.85
N ARG A 576 22.99 -23.93 -39.95
CA ARG A 576 23.88 -24.77 -40.78
C ARG A 576 23.28 -24.87 -42.18
N GLY A 577 24.06 -24.49 -43.19
CA GLY A 577 23.58 -24.27 -44.55
C GLY A 577 23.59 -25.51 -45.44
N ALA A 578 22.92 -25.40 -46.58
CA ALA A 578 23.25 -26.10 -47.82
C ALA A 578 22.61 -25.40 -49.03
N ARG A 579 23.43 -25.26 -50.08
CA ARG A 579 23.16 -24.90 -51.48
C ARG A 579 21.74 -25.20 -52.00
N THR A 580 21.20 -24.34 -52.88
CA THR A 580 21.13 -24.55 -54.35
C THR A 580 20.31 -23.46 -55.10
N THR A 581 20.96 -22.88 -56.13
CA THR A 581 20.50 -22.53 -57.50
C THR A 581 19.34 -21.55 -57.84
N ARG A 582 19.71 -20.65 -58.79
CA ARG A 582 18.97 -20.06 -59.94
C ARG A 582 18.03 -18.87 -59.68
N ALA A 583 18.42 -17.66 -60.09
CA ALA A 583 18.11 -16.98 -61.40
C ALA A 583 16.72 -16.30 -61.35
N ALA A 584 16.49 -15.03 -61.73
CA ALA A 584 17.02 -14.26 -62.85
C ALA A 584 16.85 -12.72 -62.70
N ARG A 585 17.74 -12.01 -63.42
CA ARG A 585 17.65 -10.70 -64.14
C ARG A 585 16.44 -9.75 -63.92
N ALA A 586 16.71 -8.58 -63.30
CA ALA A 586 16.75 -7.19 -63.84
C ALA A 586 15.85 -6.76 -65.05
N PRO A 587 15.65 -5.44 -65.34
CA PRO A 587 15.52 -4.22 -64.49
C PRO A 587 14.54 -3.13 -65.05
N ARG A 588 14.58 -1.92 -64.43
CA ARG A 588 14.34 -0.55 -65.00
C ARG A 588 12.88 -0.08 -65.22
N ALA A 589 12.48 1.18 -65.02
CA ALA A 589 13.18 2.45 -64.85
C ALA A 589 12.27 3.57 -64.28
N SER A 590 12.93 4.56 -63.63
CA SER A 590 12.76 6.03 -63.76
C SER A 590 11.42 6.69 -63.41
N ARG A 591 11.31 7.93 -62.94
CA ARG A 591 12.21 9.09 -62.73
C ARG A 591 11.36 10.05 -61.88
N GLY A 592 11.90 10.68 -60.82
CA GLY A 592 12.42 12.05 -60.89
C GLY A 592 11.30 13.08 -60.64
N SER A 593 11.46 14.16 -59.89
CA SER A 593 12.68 14.81 -59.42
C SER A 593 12.32 15.97 -58.48
N ARG A 594 13.20 16.20 -57.49
CA ARG A 594 13.84 17.49 -57.12
C ARG A 594 12.96 18.68 -56.72
N ALA A 595 13.38 19.56 -55.81
CA ALA A 595 14.50 19.61 -54.86
C ALA A 595 14.34 20.89 -54.01
N SER A 596 15.02 20.90 -52.85
CA SER A 596 15.89 21.98 -52.29
C SER A 596 15.41 23.44 -52.33
N SER A 597 15.60 24.30 -51.33
CA SER A 597 16.40 24.29 -50.09
C SER A 597 16.30 25.68 -49.44
N SER A 598 16.45 25.74 -48.10
CA SER A 598 17.17 26.73 -47.26
C SER A 598 17.29 28.20 -47.73
N SER A 599 17.19 29.26 -46.93
CA SER A 599 17.24 29.46 -45.46
C SER A 599 17.18 30.98 -45.16
N ASN A 600 16.68 31.33 -43.96
CA ASN A 600 17.07 32.44 -43.07
C ASN A 600 17.08 33.91 -43.57
N ARG A 601 16.26 34.79 -42.95
CA ARG A 601 16.66 35.68 -41.82
C ARG A 601 15.56 36.70 -41.42
N SER A 602 15.30 36.75 -40.11
CA SER A 602 14.87 37.82 -39.18
C SER A 602 14.60 39.28 -39.67
N ARG A 603 13.49 39.90 -39.17
CA ARG A 603 13.46 41.02 -38.18
C ARG A 603 12.08 41.75 -38.10
N THR A 604 11.47 41.70 -36.90
CA THR A 604 10.78 42.76 -36.08
C THR A 604 10.00 43.96 -36.69
N ALA A 605 8.67 43.97 -36.42
CA ALA A 605 7.82 45.01 -35.73
C ALA A 605 7.61 46.44 -36.31
N PRO A 606 6.65 47.30 -35.84
CA PRO A 606 5.30 47.15 -35.23
C PRO A 606 4.24 48.19 -35.75
N GLN A 607 3.12 48.38 -34.98
CA GLN A 607 2.19 49.55 -34.87
C GLN A 607 0.77 49.40 -35.48
N ARG A 608 -0.30 49.36 -34.65
CA ARG A 608 -1.12 50.47 -34.05
C ARG A 608 -2.03 51.11 -35.12
N THR A 609 -3.35 51.34 -34.97
CA THR A 609 -4.18 51.86 -33.87
C THR A 609 -5.69 51.64 -34.13
N LEU A 610 -6.48 51.69 -33.05
CA LEU A 610 -7.93 51.94 -32.92
C LEU A 610 -8.44 53.15 -33.76
N PRO A 611 -9.77 53.33 -33.99
CA PRO A 611 -10.63 53.97 -32.97
C PRO A 611 -12.03 53.37 -32.79
N GLU A 612 -12.56 53.68 -31.60
CA GLU A 612 -13.90 53.51 -31.05
C GLU A 612 -15.04 54.10 -31.90
N SER A 613 -16.28 53.62 -31.69
CA SER A 613 -17.40 54.51 -31.28
C SER A 613 -18.73 53.77 -31.01
N PHE A 614 -19.23 54.00 -29.79
CA PHE A 614 -20.61 54.33 -29.39
C PHE A 614 -21.82 53.44 -29.72
N ALA A 615 -22.29 52.79 -28.64
CA ALA A 615 -23.57 53.02 -27.96
C ALA A 615 -24.93 52.64 -28.61
N SER A 616 -25.53 51.62 -27.98
CA SER A 616 -26.86 51.61 -27.35
C SER A 616 -28.12 51.70 -28.22
N GLN A 617 -28.97 50.67 -28.12
CA GLN A 617 -30.36 50.86 -27.68
C GLN A 617 -31.01 49.55 -27.22
N LYS A 618 -31.48 49.56 -25.97
CA LYS A 618 -32.45 48.60 -25.41
C LYS A 618 -33.82 48.82 -26.06
N THR A 619 -34.59 47.76 -26.30
CA THR A 619 -36.03 47.73 -26.04
C THR A 619 -36.49 46.34 -25.59
N SER A 620 -37.44 46.35 -24.67
CA SER A 620 -38.05 45.23 -23.96
C SER A 620 -39.41 44.83 -24.54
N SER A 621 -39.82 43.56 -24.45
CA SER A 621 -41.17 43.09 -24.08
C SER A 621 -41.27 41.57 -24.29
N ARG A 622 -41.45 40.74 -23.24
CA ARG A 622 -42.69 40.33 -22.52
C ARG A 622 -43.63 39.37 -23.31
N SER A 623 -43.43 38.07 -23.04
CA SER A 623 -44.39 37.02 -22.60
C SER A 623 -45.65 36.59 -23.39
N THR A 624 -45.95 35.29 -23.21
CA THR A 624 -47.22 34.50 -23.34
C THR A 624 -47.44 33.78 -24.69
N ALA A 625 -47.31 32.45 -24.77
CA ALA A 625 -48.17 31.33 -24.29
C ALA A 625 -49.30 30.96 -25.28
N ASN A 626 -49.28 29.76 -25.89
CA ASN A 626 -50.29 28.70 -25.65
C ASN A 626 -50.12 27.43 -26.51
N ARG A 627 -50.69 26.35 -25.96
CA ARG A 627 -50.81 24.93 -26.38
C ARG A 627 -51.62 24.64 -27.66
N SER A 628 -51.30 23.49 -28.30
CA SER A 628 -52.23 22.41 -28.77
C SER A 628 -51.41 21.33 -29.52
N LYS A 629 -51.15 20.12 -29.00
CA LYS A 629 -51.96 18.87 -28.93
C LYS A 629 -52.63 18.46 -30.26
N VAL A 630 -52.25 17.30 -30.85
CA VAL A 630 -53.12 16.23 -31.41
C VAL A 630 -52.30 14.93 -31.61
N GLN A 631 -52.85 13.81 -31.12
CA GLN A 631 -52.51 12.39 -31.32
C GLN A 631 -53.28 11.79 -32.52
N PHE A 632 -52.80 10.69 -33.11
CA PHE A 632 -53.55 9.50 -33.63
C PHE A 632 -52.54 8.33 -33.65
N LEU A 633 -52.65 7.25 -32.84
CA LEU A 633 -53.57 6.09 -32.79
C LEU A 633 -53.24 4.94 -33.79
N ASP A 634 -52.77 3.84 -33.18
CA ASP A 634 -52.91 2.38 -33.38
C ASP A 634 -53.64 1.80 -34.61
N ASP A 635 -53.16 0.65 -35.12
CA ASP A 635 -53.82 -0.67 -34.96
C ASP A 635 -53.02 -1.84 -35.59
N ASP A 636 -53.30 -3.03 -35.05
CA ASP A 636 -52.77 -4.38 -35.29
C ASP A 636 -52.85 -4.94 -36.73
N GLU A 637 -51.94 -5.88 -37.08
CA GLU A 637 -52.20 -7.26 -37.57
C GLU A 637 -50.92 -7.93 -38.15
N ASP A 638 -50.87 -9.26 -37.97
CA ASP A 638 -49.90 -10.31 -38.40
C ASP A 638 -48.68 -10.66 -37.54
#